data_AF-A0A317YG83-F1
#
_entry.id   AF-A0A317YG83-F1
#
_cell.length_a   1.000
_cell.length_b   1.000
_cell.length_c   1.000
_cell.angle_alpha   90.00
_cell.angle_beta   90.00
_cell.angle_gamma   90.00
#
_symmetry.space_group_name_H-M   'P 1'
#
loop_
_entity.id
_entity.type
_entity.pdbx_description
1 polymer ?
#
loop_
_entity_poly.entity_id
_entity_poly.type
_entity_poly.pdbx_seq_one_letter_code
_entity_poly.pdbx_strand_id
1 'polypeptide(L)'
;MGGFVKTQKTNAYFKRFQVKFKRRRAGKTDYRARIRLINQDKNKYNTPKYRFVVRFATGEDFSVEPAEERRPFRALLDVGLIRTTTGNRVFGALKGALDGGLDIPHSDKRFAGFKKDDKQLDADIHRKYIYGLHVAEYMKNLADEEPEKYQAHFSEYIKKGIEADDMEALYKKVHAAIRADPSMAKSTKAQPKEHKSLLAGDLAYVRRSGSSSSLATAMDPYKHRPSSAFNAPYWTTNSGAPVWNNDSSLTVGARGPILLEDYHLVEKLANFDRERIPERVVHARGASAKGFFEVTHDITHLTCADFLRAPGVQTPVIVRFSTVIHERGSPETLRDPRGFAVKFYTREGNWDLVGNNFPVFFIRDGIKFPDMVHALKPNPRTHIQDNWRILDFFSHHPESLHMFSFLFDDVGIPADYRHMDGSGVHTYTLVSRAGTVTYVKFHWRPTCGVRSLMDDEAVAVGGANHSHATKDLTDAIAAGNFPEWTLYIQTMDPEMEDRLDDLDPLDVTKTWPEDAFPLQPVGRLVLNRNIDNFFAENEQLAFCPGLIVPGIYYSDDKLLQTRIFSYSDTQRHRLGPNYLLLPANAPKCAHHNNHYDGSMNFMHRTEEVDYFPSRYDAVRNAPRYPIPTAHIAGRREKTVISKENNFKQPGERYRAMDPARQERFITRWVDALSDPRLTHEIRTIWLSNWSQADRSLGQKLASRLSAKPSM
;
A
#
# COMPACT_ATOMS: atom_id res chain seq x y z
N MET A 1 0.29 42.70 23.39
CA MET A 1 1.52 42.67 22.58
C MET A 1 1.65 41.28 21.95
N GLY A 2 1.19 41.10 20.71
CA GLY A 2 1.38 39.85 19.97
C GLY A 2 2.72 39.90 19.23
N GLY A 3 3.64 38.98 19.55
CA GLY A 3 4.95 38.90 18.89
C GLY A 3 4.83 38.48 17.42
N PHE A 4 5.48 39.22 16.53
CA PHE A 4 5.53 38.90 15.10
C PHE A 4 6.46 37.71 14.84
N VAL A 5 5.90 36.56 14.44
CA VAL A 5 6.68 35.41 13.98
C VAL A 5 7.05 35.60 12.50
N LYS A 6 8.32 35.89 12.23
CA LYS A 6 8.86 35.95 10.86
C LYS A 6 9.09 34.54 10.33
N THR A 7 8.20 34.03 9.48
CA THR A 7 8.36 32.72 8.84
C THR A 7 9.55 32.75 7.87
N GLN A 8 10.68 32.14 8.23
CA GLN A 8 11.82 31.99 7.33
C GLN A 8 11.48 30.97 6.22
N LYS A 9 11.40 31.45 4.97
CA LYS A 9 11.16 30.61 3.79
C LYS A 9 12.48 29.95 3.36
N THR A 10 12.58 28.63 3.51
CA THR A 10 13.78 27.82 3.19
C THR A 10 13.90 27.53 1.69
N ASN A 11 15.05 27.03 1.21
CA ASN A 11 15.23 26.63 -0.20
C ASN A 11 14.18 25.59 -0.67
N ALA A 12 13.67 24.74 0.23
CA ALA A 12 12.58 23.81 -0.06
C ALA A 12 11.24 24.53 -0.36
N TYR A 13 10.98 25.67 0.31
CA TYR A 13 9.81 26.52 0.05
C TYR A 13 9.78 27.02 -1.40
N PHE A 14 10.93 27.29 -2.01
CA PHE A 14 11.00 27.82 -3.38
C PHE A 14 11.03 26.71 -4.45
N LYS A 15 11.61 25.54 -4.15
CA LYS A 15 11.68 24.38 -5.08
C LYS A 15 10.30 23.87 -5.52
N ARG A 16 9.28 23.96 -4.67
CA ARG A 16 7.90 23.56 -4.97
C ARG A 16 7.20 24.41 -6.04
N PHE A 17 7.73 25.59 -6.36
CA PHE A 17 7.23 26.45 -7.44
C PHE A 17 8.09 26.37 -8.72
N GLN A 18 9.12 25.52 -8.72
CA GLN A 18 9.97 25.30 -9.89
C GLN A 18 9.21 24.43 -10.91
N VAL A 19 9.17 24.85 -12.18
CA VAL A 19 8.47 24.10 -13.22
C VAL A 19 9.14 22.73 -13.38
N LYS A 20 8.40 21.65 -13.06
CA LYS A 20 8.86 20.26 -13.16
C LYS A 20 9.35 19.96 -14.58
N PHE A 21 10.45 19.22 -14.71
CA PHE A 21 11.14 18.95 -15.97
C PHE A 21 10.21 18.44 -17.10
N LYS A 22 9.25 17.58 -16.76
CA LYS A 22 8.25 17.02 -17.69
C LYS A 22 7.37 18.10 -18.34
N ARG A 23 7.05 19.19 -17.63
CA ARG A 23 6.22 20.30 -18.14
C ARG A 23 7.00 21.31 -18.99
N ARG A 24 8.33 21.43 -18.80
CA ARG A 24 9.19 22.28 -19.63
C ARG A 24 9.27 21.80 -21.08
N ARG A 25 9.22 20.47 -21.29
CA ARG A 25 9.22 19.87 -22.65
C ARG A 25 7.89 20.08 -23.39
N ALA A 26 6.80 20.36 -22.67
CA ALA A 26 5.46 20.52 -23.24
C ALA A 26 5.04 21.98 -23.44
N GLY A 27 5.92 22.96 -23.18
CA GLY A 27 5.62 24.39 -23.36
C GLY A 27 4.58 25.00 -22.38
N LYS A 28 4.10 24.24 -21.39
CA LYS A 28 3.01 24.67 -20.49
C LYS A 28 3.55 25.11 -19.12
N THR A 29 3.24 26.35 -18.71
CA THR A 29 3.58 26.93 -17.40
C THR A 29 2.33 27.14 -16.53
N ASP A 30 2.46 26.98 -15.21
CA ASP A 30 1.35 27.16 -14.25
C ASP A 30 1.29 28.62 -13.76
N TYR A 31 0.41 29.39 -14.39
CA TYR A 31 0.22 30.82 -14.16
C TYR A 31 -0.24 31.14 -12.73
N ARG A 32 -1.19 30.36 -12.17
CA ARG A 32 -1.77 30.59 -10.83
C ARG A 32 -0.78 30.26 -9.71
N ALA A 33 0.10 29.28 -9.91
CA ALA A 33 1.18 29.00 -8.97
C ALA A 33 2.25 30.09 -8.97
N ARG A 34 2.49 30.74 -10.12
CA ARG A 34 3.47 31.83 -10.26
C ARG A 34 3.00 33.17 -9.71
N ILE A 35 1.71 33.51 -9.80
CA ILE A 35 1.15 34.71 -9.13
C ILE A 35 1.38 34.68 -7.61
N ARG A 36 1.32 33.49 -7.00
CA ARG A 36 1.55 33.32 -5.55
C ARG A 36 3.01 33.53 -5.11
N LEU A 37 3.97 33.65 -6.04
CA LEU A 37 5.35 34.10 -5.74
C LEU A 37 5.45 35.62 -5.57
N ILE A 38 4.46 36.38 -6.05
CA ILE A 38 4.48 37.84 -6.16
C ILE A 38 3.83 38.50 -4.93
N ASN A 39 2.83 37.83 -4.32
CA ASN A 39 2.21 38.30 -3.09
C ASN A 39 2.97 37.79 -1.85
N GLN A 40 3.53 38.71 -1.06
CA GLN A 40 4.02 38.45 0.29
C GLN A 40 3.28 39.33 1.31
N ASP A 41 3.20 38.85 2.55
CA ASP A 41 2.76 39.64 3.69
C ASP A 41 3.65 40.88 3.86
N LYS A 42 3.02 41.96 4.33
CA LYS A 42 3.62 43.29 4.47
C LYS A 42 4.90 43.26 5.30
N ASN A 43 5.82 44.18 5.01
CA ASN A 43 7.08 44.29 5.76
C ASN A 43 6.84 44.73 7.23
N LYS A 44 7.90 44.85 8.06
CA LYS A 44 7.78 45.28 9.47
C LYS A 44 7.19 46.68 9.70
N TYR A 45 6.95 47.44 8.62
CA TYR A 45 6.37 48.78 8.59
C TYR A 45 5.01 48.82 7.88
N ASN A 46 4.38 47.66 7.65
CA ASN A 46 3.06 47.52 7.03
C ASN A 46 2.96 48.05 5.58
N THR A 47 4.09 48.12 4.85
CA THR A 47 4.12 48.52 3.43
C THR A 47 4.04 47.30 2.50
N PRO A 48 3.26 47.33 1.40
CA PRO A 48 3.29 46.29 0.37
C PRO A 48 4.67 46.20 -0.29
N LYS A 49 5.21 44.99 -0.46
CA LYS A 49 6.41 44.75 -1.27
C LYS A 49 5.98 44.20 -2.63
N TYR A 50 6.06 45.02 -3.67
CA TYR A 50 5.88 44.55 -5.04
C TYR A 50 7.22 44.03 -5.59
N ARG A 51 7.24 42.80 -6.10
CA ARG A 51 8.35 42.28 -6.92
C ARG A 51 7.90 42.29 -8.37
N PHE A 52 8.54 43.11 -9.20
CA PHE A 52 8.26 43.18 -10.62
C PHE A 52 8.73 41.88 -11.30
N VAL A 53 7.83 41.19 -12.01
CA VAL A 53 8.18 40.07 -12.92
C VAL A 53 8.01 40.60 -14.34
N VAL A 54 9.11 41.03 -14.96
CA VAL A 54 9.07 41.56 -16.33
C VAL A 54 8.80 40.40 -17.30
N ARG A 55 7.71 40.48 -18.08
CA ARG A 55 7.62 39.75 -19.36
C ARG A 55 7.80 40.66 -20.58
N PHE A 56 7.42 41.94 -20.46
CA PHE A 56 7.74 43.04 -21.37
C PHE A 56 7.80 44.33 -20.54
N ALA A 57 8.78 45.20 -20.77
CA ALA A 57 8.85 46.53 -20.18
C ALA A 57 8.68 47.55 -21.32
N THR A 58 7.61 48.35 -21.26
CA THR A 58 7.40 49.49 -22.18
C THR A 58 8.04 50.78 -21.66
N GLY A 59 8.57 50.78 -20.44
CA GLY A 59 9.21 51.95 -19.81
C GLY A 59 8.25 52.91 -19.12
N GLU A 60 6.93 52.64 -19.13
CA GLU A 60 5.91 53.58 -18.62
C GLU A 60 5.61 53.42 -17.12
N ASP A 61 5.92 52.27 -16.52
CA ASP A 61 5.68 52.03 -15.09
C ASP A 61 6.98 52.15 -14.29
N PHE A 62 7.22 53.33 -13.71
CA PHE A 62 8.26 53.55 -12.70
C PHE A 62 7.68 54.24 -11.46
N SER A 63 8.23 53.89 -10.30
CA SER A 63 7.92 54.51 -9.01
C SER A 63 9.18 55.25 -8.55
N VAL A 64 9.17 56.58 -8.60
CA VAL A 64 10.23 57.40 -7.97
C VAL A 64 9.76 57.73 -6.55
N GLU A 65 10.35 57.09 -5.55
CA GLU A 65 10.31 57.65 -4.20
C GLU A 65 11.55 58.53 -4.00
N PRO A 66 11.40 59.74 -3.44
CA PRO A 66 12.54 60.56 -3.05
C PRO A 66 13.16 59.91 -1.80
N ALA A 67 14.27 59.21 -1.98
CA ALA A 67 15.09 58.70 -0.90
C ALA A 67 16.50 59.24 -1.05
N GLU A 68 17.03 59.85 0.01
CA GLU A 68 18.32 60.55 0.05
C GLU A 68 19.55 59.62 -0.15
N GLU A 69 19.35 58.29 -0.17
CA GLU A 69 20.39 57.32 -0.52
C GLU A 69 19.91 56.29 -1.56
N ARG A 70 20.58 56.24 -2.71
CA ARG A 70 20.32 55.25 -3.78
C ARG A 70 20.64 53.83 -3.29
N ARG A 71 19.61 53.02 -3.02
CA ARG A 71 19.76 51.56 -2.86
C ARG A 71 19.67 50.85 -4.22
N PRO A 72 20.52 49.84 -4.51
CA PRO A 72 20.48 49.14 -5.78
C PRO A 72 19.15 48.41 -5.97
N PHE A 73 18.54 48.58 -7.14
CA PHE A 73 17.26 47.95 -7.49
C PHE A 73 17.45 46.44 -7.64
N ARG A 74 16.72 45.67 -6.83
CA ARG A 74 16.83 44.21 -6.82
C ARG A 74 15.85 43.56 -7.79
N ALA A 75 16.36 43.01 -8.89
CA ALA A 75 15.55 42.34 -9.91
C ALA A 75 15.69 40.81 -9.85
N LEU A 76 14.58 40.08 -10.00
CA LEU A 76 14.58 38.62 -10.12
C LEU A 76 14.31 38.23 -11.58
N LEU A 77 15.30 37.60 -12.23
CA LEU A 77 15.17 37.21 -13.64
C LEU A 77 14.29 35.96 -13.80
N ASP A 78 13.24 36.07 -14.63
CA ASP A 78 12.46 34.93 -15.13
C ASP A 78 12.91 34.54 -16.54
N VAL A 79 13.73 33.49 -16.65
CA VAL A 79 14.21 32.95 -17.94
C VAL A 79 13.16 32.12 -18.70
N GLY A 80 11.93 32.03 -18.18
CA GLY A 80 10.84 31.31 -18.83
C GLY A 80 11.14 29.83 -19.04
N LEU A 81 10.94 29.35 -20.28
CA LEU A 81 11.16 27.96 -20.70
C LEU A 81 12.58 27.71 -21.27
N ILE A 82 13.44 28.73 -21.29
CA ILE A 82 14.77 28.65 -21.91
C ILE A 82 15.69 27.78 -21.04
N ARG A 83 16.39 26.82 -21.66
CA ARG A 83 17.40 26.01 -20.97
C ARG A 83 18.65 26.86 -20.69
N THR A 84 18.93 27.08 -19.41
CA THR A 84 20.10 27.82 -18.94
C THR A 84 21.29 26.88 -18.71
N THR A 85 22.01 26.55 -19.78
CA THR A 85 23.31 25.85 -19.71
C THR A 85 24.45 26.85 -19.48
N THR A 86 25.60 26.38 -18.99
CA THR A 86 26.81 27.21 -18.84
C THR A 86 27.20 27.79 -20.21
N GLY A 87 27.52 29.09 -20.27
CA GLY A 87 27.83 29.78 -21.52
C GLY A 87 26.61 30.29 -22.32
N ASN A 88 25.39 30.12 -21.82
CA ASN A 88 24.21 30.70 -22.45
C ASN A 88 24.29 32.25 -22.43
N ARG A 89 23.99 32.89 -23.58
CA ARG A 89 24.04 34.35 -23.79
C ARG A 89 23.27 35.16 -22.74
N VAL A 90 22.22 34.59 -22.14
CA VAL A 90 21.46 35.22 -21.05
C VAL A 90 22.33 35.57 -19.84
N PHE A 91 23.37 34.78 -19.57
CA PHE A 91 24.26 35.01 -18.44
C PHE A 91 25.26 36.16 -18.70
N GLY A 92 25.67 36.37 -19.95
CA GLY A 92 26.46 37.54 -20.33
C GLY A 92 25.67 38.85 -20.19
N ALA A 93 24.40 38.83 -20.62
CA ALA A 93 23.49 39.98 -20.44
C ALA A 93 23.24 40.28 -18.94
N LEU A 94 23.14 39.24 -18.10
CA LEU A 94 23.01 39.37 -16.65
C LEU A 94 24.21 40.04 -15.99
N LYS A 95 25.44 39.71 -16.42
CA LYS A 95 26.65 40.35 -15.91
C LYS A 95 26.68 41.83 -16.27
N GLY A 96 26.31 42.19 -17.51
CA GLY A 96 26.20 43.59 -17.92
C GLY A 96 25.15 44.38 -17.12
N ALA A 97 24.02 43.76 -16.77
CA ALA A 97 22.99 44.37 -15.93
C ALA A 97 23.48 44.58 -14.48
N LEU A 98 24.21 43.62 -13.92
CA LEU A 98 24.85 43.75 -12.60
C LEU A 98 25.87 44.89 -12.58
N ASP A 99 26.75 44.94 -13.58
CA ASP A 99 27.78 45.96 -13.71
C ASP A 99 27.18 47.37 -13.91
N GLY A 100 25.97 47.44 -14.48
CA GLY A 100 25.15 48.65 -14.60
C GLY A 100 24.43 49.07 -13.31
N GLY A 101 24.67 48.42 -12.17
CA GLY A 101 24.14 48.82 -10.86
C GLY A 101 22.84 48.14 -10.41
N LEU A 102 22.40 47.08 -11.11
CA LEU A 102 21.23 46.28 -10.70
C LEU A 102 21.65 45.13 -9.77
N ASP A 103 21.00 44.95 -8.62
CA ASP A 103 21.22 43.77 -7.78
C ASP A 103 20.41 42.58 -8.33
N ILE A 104 21.03 41.75 -9.14
CA ILE A 104 20.43 40.50 -9.64
C ILE A 104 21.12 39.32 -8.94
N PRO A 105 20.44 38.49 -8.13
CA PRO A 105 21.06 37.32 -7.51
C PRO A 105 21.45 36.28 -8.58
N HIS A 106 22.74 36.13 -8.85
CA HIS A 106 23.29 35.18 -9.84
C HIS A 106 24.55 34.48 -9.31
N SER A 107 25.09 33.55 -10.09
CA SER A 107 26.32 32.82 -9.76
C SER A 107 27.28 32.79 -10.93
N ASP A 108 28.50 33.25 -10.70
CA ASP A 108 29.56 33.35 -11.71
C ASP A 108 30.02 31.98 -12.23
N LYS A 109 29.64 30.90 -11.54
CA LYS A 109 29.85 29.50 -11.95
C LYS A 109 29.28 29.16 -13.33
N ARG A 110 28.38 30.00 -13.85
CA ARG A 110 27.71 29.82 -15.15
C ARG A 110 28.29 30.70 -16.25
N PHE A 111 29.20 31.61 -15.92
CA PHE A 111 29.87 32.47 -16.88
C PHE A 111 30.96 31.71 -17.65
N ALA A 112 31.11 32.02 -18.93
CA ALA A 112 32.22 31.52 -19.74
C ALA A 112 33.54 32.04 -19.14
N GLY A 113 34.54 31.16 -18.97
CA GLY A 113 35.80 31.49 -18.28
C GLY A 113 35.85 31.11 -16.80
N PHE A 114 34.76 30.60 -16.21
CA PHE A 114 34.80 30.13 -14.82
C PHE A 114 35.55 28.80 -14.70
N LYS A 115 36.71 28.82 -14.02
CA LYS A 115 37.50 27.62 -13.74
C LYS A 115 36.99 26.97 -12.45
N LYS A 116 36.49 25.74 -12.56
CA LYS A 116 35.86 25.03 -11.41
C LYS A 116 36.86 24.70 -10.31
N ASP A 117 38.10 24.44 -10.68
CA ASP A 117 39.15 23.97 -9.77
C ASP A 117 39.64 25.13 -8.88
N ASP A 118 39.86 26.30 -9.48
CA ASP A 118 40.33 27.50 -8.75
C ASP A 118 39.18 28.36 -8.20
N LYS A 119 37.93 28.02 -8.53
CA LYS A 119 36.69 28.77 -8.21
C LYS A 119 36.74 30.26 -8.58
N GLN A 120 37.55 30.62 -9.57
CA GLN A 120 37.70 31.99 -10.06
C GLN A 120 37.20 32.12 -11.50
N LEU A 121 36.69 33.30 -11.82
CA LEU A 121 36.28 33.67 -13.17
C LEU A 121 37.45 34.33 -13.90
N ASP A 122 37.85 33.76 -15.02
CA ASP A 122 38.77 34.39 -15.96
C ASP A 122 38.01 35.46 -16.76
N ALA A 123 38.20 36.72 -16.38
CA ALA A 123 37.52 37.86 -16.97
C ALA A 123 37.87 38.07 -18.45
N ASP A 124 39.07 37.69 -18.88
CA ASP A 124 39.52 37.85 -20.26
C ASP A 124 38.87 36.82 -21.18
N ILE A 125 38.75 35.56 -20.73
CA ILE A 125 37.96 34.55 -21.45
C ILE A 125 36.50 34.99 -21.52
N HIS A 126 35.94 35.48 -20.42
CA HIS A 126 34.56 35.96 -20.41
C HIS A 126 34.34 37.11 -21.42
N ARG A 127 35.27 38.07 -21.46
CA ARG A 127 35.27 39.18 -22.39
C ARG A 127 35.35 38.73 -23.85
N LYS A 128 36.19 37.73 -24.18
CA LYS A 128 36.25 37.16 -25.54
C LYS A 128 34.90 36.60 -25.99
N TYR A 129 34.16 35.98 -25.08
CA TYR A 129 32.81 35.47 -25.37
C TYR A 129 31.79 36.59 -25.58
N ILE A 130 31.89 37.69 -24.83
CA ILE A 130 31.02 38.87 -24.99
C ILE A 130 31.19 39.50 -26.37
N TYR A 131 32.42 39.60 -26.88
CA TYR A 131 32.71 40.20 -28.19
C TYR A 131 32.71 39.21 -29.36
N GLY A 132 32.17 38.01 -29.17
CA GLY A 132 31.96 37.05 -30.27
C GLY A 132 33.22 36.38 -30.80
N LEU A 133 34.38 36.51 -30.14
CA LEU A 133 35.65 35.94 -30.63
C LEU A 133 35.66 34.40 -30.64
N HIS A 134 34.91 33.76 -29.74
CA HIS A 134 34.70 32.30 -29.79
C HIS A 134 33.94 31.85 -31.05
N VAL A 135 33.08 32.72 -31.61
CA VAL A 135 32.39 32.45 -32.87
C VAL A 135 33.34 32.65 -34.04
N ALA A 136 34.23 33.65 -33.98
CA ALA A 136 35.28 33.84 -34.98
C ALA A 136 36.23 32.62 -35.06
N GLU A 137 36.66 32.11 -33.91
CA GLU A 137 37.49 30.89 -33.83
C GLU A 137 36.76 29.67 -34.41
N TYR A 138 35.47 29.52 -34.08
CA TYR A 138 34.64 28.45 -34.65
C TYR A 138 34.41 28.61 -36.16
N MET A 139 34.25 29.84 -36.65
CA MET A 139 34.14 30.14 -38.09
C MET A 139 35.41 29.72 -38.84
N LYS A 140 36.60 30.02 -38.30
CA LYS A 140 37.89 29.62 -38.88
C LYS A 140 38.03 28.10 -38.91
N ASN A 141 37.79 27.43 -37.78
CA ASN A 141 37.90 25.98 -37.70
C ASN A 141 36.92 25.29 -38.67
N LEU A 142 35.67 25.77 -38.78
CA LEU A 142 34.73 25.18 -39.74
C LEU A 142 35.10 25.45 -41.20
N ALA A 143 35.63 26.64 -41.49
CA ALA A 143 36.07 26.96 -42.85
C ALA A 143 37.24 26.07 -43.29
N ASP A 144 38.13 25.72 -42.36
CA ASP A 144 39.31 24.89 -42.62
C ASP A 144 38.98 23.38 -42.64
N GLU A 145 38.15 22.89 -41.70
CA GLU A 145 37.87 21.46 -41.56
C GLU A 145 36.66 20.98 -42.37
N GLU A 146 35.60 21.79 -42.50
CA GLU A 146 34.33 21.39 -43.12
C GLU A 146 33.65 22.54 -43.92
N PRO A 147 34.18 22.90 -45.11
CA PRO A 147 33.76 24.09 -45.86
C PRO A 147 32.26 24.13 -46.22
N GLU A 148 31.65 22.98 -46.51
CA GLU A 148 30.22 22.89 -46.83
C GLU A 148 29.33 23.22 -45.63
N LYS A 149 29.72 22.76 -44.42
CA LYS A 149 29.03 23.13 -43.20
C LYS A 149 29.23 24.60 -42.88
N TYR A 150 30.42 25.16 -43.14
CA TYR A 150 30.68 26.59 -42.96
C TYR A 150 29.72 27.43 -43.79
N GLN A 151 29.59 27.12 -45.09
CA GLN A 151 28.67 27.84 -45.98
C GLN A 151 27.20 27.73 -45.53
N ALA A 152 26.77 26.56 -45.06
CA ALA A 152 25.40 26.38 -44.57
C ALA A 152 25.13 27.14 -43.26
N HIS A 153 26.00 26.97 -42.25
CA HIS A 153 25.81 27.57 -40.92
C HIS A 153 25.98 29.08 -40.90
N PHE A 154 26.88 29.63 -41.71
CA PHE A 154 27.19 31.06 -41.74
C PHE A 154 26.69 31.77 -43.00
N SER A 155 25.79 31.14 -43.77
CA SER A 155 25.22 31.68 -45.02
C SER A 155 24.76 33.15 -44.93
N GLU A 156 24.11 33.54 -43.83
CA GLU A 156 23.64 34.92 -43.62
C GLU A 156 24.77 35.91 -43.29
N TYR A 157 25.86 35.46 -42.68
CA TYR A 157 27.06 36.28 -42.43
C TYR A 157 27.85 36.47 -43.73
N ILE A 158 28.00 35.39 -44.51
CA ILE A 158 28.64 35.40 -45.84
C ILE A 158 27.89 36.33 -46.78
N LYS A 159 26.55 36.25 -46.84
CA LYS A 159 25.71 37.19 -47.63
C LYS A 159 25.90 38.66 -47.25
N LYS A 160 26.30 38.94 -46.00
CA LYS A 160 26.53 40.30 -45.48
C LYS A 160 28.00 40.72 -45.53
N GLY A 161 28.88 39.87 -46.07
CA GLY A 161 30.32 40.13 -46.15
C GLY A 161 30.99 40.23 -44.79
N ILE A 162 30.50 39.50 -43.78
CA ILE A 162 31.08 39.48 -42.44
C ILE A 162 31.93 38.22 -42.30
N GLU A 163 33.24 38.40 -42.16
CA GLU A 163 34.18 37.30 -41.94
C GLU A 163 34.52 37.13 -40.45
N ALA A 164 35.26 36.07 -40.13
CA ALA A 164 35.62 35.75 -38.76
C ALA A 164 36.36 36.91 -38.06
N ASP A 165 37.24 37.61 -38.77
CA ASP A 165 38.03 38.71 -38.22
C ASP A 165 37.20 39.98 -37.94
N ASP A 166 36.02 40.12 -38.55
CA ASP A 166 35.13 41.26 -38.37
C ASP A 166 34.26 41.16 -37.10
N MET A 167 34.23 40.00 -36.45
CA MET A 167 33.29 39.70 -35.38
C MET A 167 33.44 40.62 -34.16
N GLU A 168 34.67 40.91 -33.73
CA GLU A 168 34.86 41.81 -32.58
C GLU A 168 34.46 43.26 -32.90
N ALA A 169 34.79 43.74 -34.11
CA ALA A 169 34.43 45.08 -34.57
C ALA A 169 32.91 45.24 -34.70
N LEU A 170 32.24 44.21 -35.25
CA LEU A 170 30.79 44.15 -35.35
C LEU A 170 30.11 44.26 -33.98
N TYR A 171 30.54 43.45 -33.00
CA TYR A 171 29.94 43.48 -31.66
C TYR A 171 30.20 44.80 -30.94
N LYS A 172 31.39 45.41 -31.10
CA LYS A 172 31.67 46.76 -30.58
C LYS A 172 30.76 47.82 -31.20
N LYS A 173 30.55 47.78 -32.52
CA LYS A 173 29.64 48.68 -33.23
C LYS A 173 28.20 48.52 -32.75
N VAL A 174 27.73 47.28 -32.58
CA VAL A 174 26.39 46.98 -32.05
C VAL A 174 26.25 47.47 -30.61
N HIS A 175 27.25 47.26 -29.74
CA HIS A 175 27.23 47.77 -28.37
C HIS A 175 27.18 49.30 -28.32
N ALA A 176 27.94 49.98 -29.19
CA ALA A 176 27.90 51.44 -29.30
C ALA A 176 26.52 51.94 -29.77
N ALA A 177 25.92 51.28 -30.77
CA ALA A 177 24.59 51.61 -31.27
C ALA A 177 23.49 51.41 -30.20
N ILE A 178 23.53 50.30 -29.45
CA ILE A 178 22.59 50.03 -28.35
C ILE A 178 22.74 51.04 -27.22
N ARG A 179 23.97 51.52 -26.94
CA ARG A 179 24.18 52.57 -25.93
C ARG A 179 23.67 53.94 -26.39
N ALA A 180 23.77 54.23 -27.69
CA ALA A 180 23.26 55.47 -28.26
C ALA A 180 21.73 55.50 -28.29
N ASP A 181 21.10 54.37 -28.61
CA ASP A 181 19.64 54.20 -28.54
C ASP A 181 19.29 52.76 -28.07
N PRO A 182 18.88 52.60 -26.81
CA PRO A 182 18.50 51.29 -26.25
C PRO A 182 17.06 50.89 -26.61
N SER A 183 16.32 51.72 -27.35
CA SER A 183 14.92 51.44 -27.70
C SER A 183 14.84 50.33 -28.76
N MET A 184 13.87 49.42 -28.60
CA MET A 184 13.68 48.32 -29.54
C MET A 184 12.87 48.82 -30.74
N ALA A 185 13.51 48.99 -31.89
CA ALA A 185 12.79 49.27 -33.13
C ALA A 185 11.80 48.12 -33.42
N LYS A 186 10.50 48.43 -33.55
CA LYS A 186 9.47 47.44 -33.87
C LYS A 186 9.78 46.82 -35.24
N SER A 187 10.24 45.58 -35.25
CA SER A 187 10.31 44.77 -36.48
C SER A 187 8.92 44.69 -37.10
N THR A 188 8.83 45.01 -38.40
CA THR A 188 7.68 44.65 -39.23
C THR A 188 7.59 43.13 -39.25
N LYS A 189 6.67 42.57 -38.45
CA LYS A 189 6.43 41.14 -38.40
C LYS A 189 6.09 40.66 -39.81
N ALA A 190 6.90 39.75 -40.36
CA ALA A 190 6.48 38.93 -41.48
C ALA A 190 5.19 38.20 -41.09
N GLN A 191 4.20 38.18 -41.99
CA GLN A 191 2.95 37.48 -41.76
C GLN A 191 3.22 36.01 -41.37
N PRO A 192 2.49 35.46 -40.39
CA PRO A 192 2.65 34.05 -40.03
C PRO A 192 2.31 33.18 -41.25
N LYS A 193 3.22 32.30 -41.65
CA LYS A 193 2.94 31.28 -42.66
C LYS A 193 1.78 30.41 -42.15
N GLU A 194 0.70 30.35 -42.91
CA GLU A 194 -0.39 29.41 -42.68
C GLU A 194 0.17 27.99 -42.63
N HIS A 195 0.13 27.37 -41.46
CA HIS A 195 0.21 25.92 -41.37
C HIS A 195 -1.17 25.38 -41.73
N LYS A 196 -1.32 24.80 -42.92
CA LYS A 196 -2.51 24.03 -43.31
C LYS A 196 -2.77 22.95 -42.25
N SER A 197 -3.75 23.19 -41.38
CA SER A 197 -4.36 22.13 -40.59
C SER A 197 -5.09 21.21 -41.56
N LEU A 198 -4.61 19.99 -41.73
CA LEU A 198 -5.41 18.95 -42.36
C LEU A 198 -6.47 18.49 -41.36
N LEU A 199 -7.57 19.26 -41.30
CA LEU A 199 -8.83 18.80 -40.76
C LEU A 199 -9.87 18.85 -41.89
N ALA A 200 -10.42 17.66 -42.17
CA ALA A 200 -11.74 17.39 -42.72
C ALA A 200 -12.16 18.18 -43.97
N GLY A 201 -11.77 17.64 -45.14
CA GLY A 201 -12.39 17.95 -46.43
C GLY A 201 -11.89 16.93 -47.46
N ASP A 202 -12.82 16.10 -47.95
CA ASP A 202 -12.69 15.20 -49.10
C ASP A 202 -11.76 13.98 -48.98
N LEU A 203 -12.17 13.02 -48.14
CA LEU A 203 -11.97 11.60 -48.46
C LEU A 203 -13.34 10.99 -48.74
N ALA A 204 -13.71 10.98 -50.02
CA ALA A 204 -14.87 10.27 -50.51
C ALA A 204 -14.73 8.78 -50.18
N TYR A 205 -15.63 8.28 -49.33
CA TYR A 205 -15.77 6.87 -49.02
C TYR A 205 -16.24 6.13 -50.28
N VAL A 206 -15.34 5.42 -50.94
CA VAL A 206 -15.72 4.41 -51.94
C VAL A 206 -16.45 3.31 -51.19
N ARG A 207 -17.79 3.34 -51.23
CA ARG A 207 -18.64 2.19 -50.88
C ARG A 207 -18.29 1.05 -51.83
N ARG A 208 -17.38 0.16 -51.40
CA ARG A 208 -17.40 -1.21 -51.89
C ARG A 208 -18.65 -1.87 -51.34
N SER A 209 -19.67 -2.00 -52.19
CA SER A 209 -20.78 -2.91 -51.99
C SER A 209 -20.22 -4.34 -51.94
N GLY A 210 -19.97 -4.84 -50.73
CA GLY A 210 -19.63 -6.21 -50.44
C GLY A 210 -20.24 -6.57 -49.08
N SER A 211 -21.06 -7.60 -49.06
CA SER A 211 -21.90 -8.03 -47.95
C SER A 211 -21.15 -8.25 -46.63
N SER A 212 -21.49 -7.50 -45.60
CA SER A 212 -21.51 -7.98 -44.20
C SER A 212 -22.40 -7.07 -43.34
N SER A 213 -23.63 -7.53 -43.11
CA SER A 213 -24.53 -6.94 -42.12
C SER A 213 -24.13 -7.39 -40.72
N SER A 214 -23.29 -6.61 -40.02
CA SER A 214 -23.35 -6.44 -38.56
C SER A 214 -22.18 -5.57 -38.06
N LEU A 215 -22.50 -4.61 -37.18
CA LEU A 215 -21.61 -3.89 -36.26
C LEU A 215 -20.82 -2.69 -36.81
N ALA A 216 -21.54 -1.58 -37.02
CA ALA A 216 -20.99 -0.24 -36.83
C ALA A 216 -21.80 0.47 -35.72
N THR A 217 -21.80 -0.09 -34.51
CA THR A 217 -22.18 0.67 -33.32
C THR A 217 -21.05 1.67 -33.09
N ALA A 218 -21.33 2.97 -33.11
CA ALA A 218 -20.33 4.00 -32.82
C ALA A 218 -19.58 3.63 -31.51
N MET A 219 -18.25 3.52 -31.59
CA MET A 219 -17.41 3.21 -30.42
C MET A 219 -17.55 4.33 -29.39
N ASP A 220 -18.33 4.07 -28.35
CA ASP A 220 -18.44 4.96 -27.21
C ASP A 220 -17.21 4.76 -26.30
N PRO A 221 -16.28 5.73 -26.21
CA PRO A 221 -15.07 5.59 -25.40
C PRO A 221 -15.37 5.47 -23.90
N TYR A 222 -16.61 5.76 -23.47
CA TYR A 222 -17.04 5.66 -22.08
C TYR A 222 -17.65 4.27 -21.74
N LYS A 223 -18.00 3.46 -22.76
CA LYS A 223 -18.48 2.08 -22.59
C LYS A 223 -17.35 1.04 -22.57
N HIS A 224 -16.26 1.29 -23.27
CA HIS A 224 -15.17 0.32 -23.44
C HIS A 224 -14.11 0.48 -22.34
N ARG A 225 -14.41 -0.05 -21.15
CA ARG A 225 -13.45 -0.14 -20.04
C ARG A 225 -12.60 -1.41 -20.17
N PRO A 226 -11.31 -1.40 -19.76
CA PRO A 226 -10.48 -2.61 -19.78
C PRO A 226 -11.15 -3.76 -19.00
N SER A 227 -11.51 -4.82 -19.71
CA SER A 227 -12.12 -6.03 -19.17
C SER A 227 -11.93 -7.18 -20.16
N SER A 228 -11.79 -8.41 -19.65
CA SER A 228 -11.67 -9.61 -20.48
C SER A 228 -12.88 -9.84 -21.39
N ALA A 229 -14.04 -9.30 -21.01
CA ALA A 229 -15.26 -9.32 -21.83
C ALA A 229 -15.13 -8.54 -23.16
N PHE A 230 -14.12 -7.65 -23.27
CA PHE A 230 -13.86 -6.84 -24.46
C PHE A 230 -12.47 -7.14 -25.05
N ASN A 231 -11.89 -8.31 -24.76
CA ASN A 231 -10.60 -8.68 -25.32
C ASN A 231 -10.65 -8.77 -26.85
N ALA A 232 -9.64 -8.23 -27.50
CA ALA A 232 -9.42 -8.44 -28.92
C ALA A 232 -9.07 -9.91 -29.21
N PRO A 233 -9.31 -10.43 -30.43
CA PRO A 233 -8.91 -11.78 -30.83
C PRO A 233 -7.40 -11.90 -31.13
N TYR A 234 -6.61 -10.85 -30.85
CA TYR A 234 -5.16 -10.79 -31.05
C TYR A 234 -4.50 -10.03 -29.90
N TRP A 235 -3.18 -10.18 -29.76
CA TRP A 235 -2.40 -9.48 -28.74
C TRP A 235 -2.41 -7.97 -28.94
N THR A 236 -2.51 -7.22 -27.85
CA THR A 236 -2.39 -5.76 -27.84
C THR A 236 -1.44 -5.30 -26.76
N THR A 237 -0.87 -4.10 -26.92
CA THR A 237 -0.22 -3.37 -25.83
C THR A 237 -1.25 -2.94 -24.78
N ASN A 238 -0.81 -2.44 -23.62
CA ASN A 238 -1.74 -1.91 -22.60
C ASN A 238 -2.50 -0.66 -23.08
N SER A 239 -1.97 0.06 -24.07
CA SER A 239 -2.65 1.17 -24.75
C SER A 239 -3.62 0.72 -25.84
N GLY A 240 -3.74 -0.59 -26.08
CA GLY A 240 -4.66 -1.19 -27.06
C GLY A 240 -4.13 -1.26 -28.49
N ALA A 241 -2.83 -0.99 -28.73
CA ALA A 241 -2.25 -1.10 -30.07
C ALA A 241 -2.06 -2.59 -30.45
N PRO A 242 -2.44 -3.02 -31.66
CA PRO A 242 -2.22 -4.40 -32.10
C PRO A 242 -0.74 -4.79 -32.09
N VAL A 243 -0.44 -5.97 -31.56
CA VAL A 243 0.90 -6.59 -31.55
C VAL A 243 0.94 -7.66 -32.62
N TRP A 244 1.63 -7.39 -33.72
CA TRP A 244 1.72 -8.31 -34.85
C TRP A 244 2.73 -9.46 -34.63
N ASN A 245 3.70 -9.29 -33.74
CA ASN A 245 4.69 -10.31 -33.36
C ASN A 245 4.94 -10.25 -31.84
N ASN A 246 4.67 -11.36 -31.15
CA ASN A 246 4.88 -11.49 -29.70
C ASN A 246 5.95 -12.54 -29.37
N ASP A 247 6.62 -13.06 -30.39
CA ASP A 247 7.58 -14.17 -30.31
C ASP A 247 9.03 -13.68 -30.45
N SER A 248 9.25 -12.59 -31.21
CA SER A 248 10.58 -12.04 -31.49
C SER A 248 10.68 -10.56 -31.12
N SER A 249 11.80 -10.18 -30.50
CA SER A 249 12.15 -8.77 -30.27
C SER A 249 12.62 -8.09 -31.54
N LEU A 250 12.52 -6.76 -31.59
CA LEU A 250 13.11 -5.95 -32.65
C LEU A 250 14.65 -5.91 -32.53
N THR A 251 15.35 -6.36 -33.55
CA THR A 251 16.83 -6.43 -33.59
C THR A 251 17.42 -5.86 -34.88
N VAL A 252 18.73 -5.55 -34.88
CA VAL A 252 19.47 -5.23 -36.12
C VAL A 252 19.75 -6.51 -36.92
N GLY A 253 18.79 -6.92 -37.75
CA GLY A 253 18.85 -8.19 -38.47
C GLY A 253 18.72 -9.41 -37.53
N ALA A 254 18.75 -10.62 -38.09
CA ALA A 254 18.37 -11.84 -37.36
C ALA A 254 19.29 -12.22 -36.17
N ARG A 255 20.51 -11.64 -36.07
CA ARG A 255 21.48 -11.92 -35.00
C ARG A 255 22.11 -10.66 -34.38
N GLY A 256 21.55 -9.49 -34.65
CA GLY A 256 22.05 -8.23 -34.07
C GLY A 256 21.45 -7.92 -32.69
N PRO A 257 21.88 -6.81 -32.07
CA PRO A 257 21.37 -6.38 -30.78
C PRO A 257 19.88 -5.98 -30.83
N ILE A 258 19.21 -6.08 -29.68
CA ILE A 258 17.83 -5.61 -29.47
C ILE A 258 17.81 -4.07 -29.47
N LEU A 259 16.79 -3.49 -30.09
CA LEU A 259 16.55 -2.05 -30.13
C LEU A 259 15.62 -1.60 -29.01
N LEU A 260 15.99 -0.54 -28.30
CA LEU A 260 15.20 0.02 -27.19
C LEU A 260 13.84 0.59 -27.65
N GLU A 261 13.67 0.85 -28.94
CA GLU A 261 12.40 1.31 -29.52
C GLU A 261 11.33 0.22 -29.63
N ASP A 262 11.65 -1.03 -29.30
CA ASP A 262 10.67 -2.10 -29.12
C ASP A 262 9.80 -1.85 -27.88
N TYR A 263 8.78 -1.00 -28.05
CA TYR A 263 7.91 -0.59 -26.95
C TYR A 263 7.15 -1.78 -26.34
N HIS A 264 6.72 -2.75 -27.16
CA HIS A 264 6.00 -3.93 -26.67
C HIS A 264 6.90 -4.78 -25.78
N LEU A 265 8.14 -5.04 -26.18
CA LEU A 265 9.12 -5.73 -25.34
C LEU A 265 9.31 -5.01 -24.00
N VAL A 266 9.59 -3.70 -24.05
CA VAL A 266 9.83 -2.89 -22.84
C VAL A 266 8.62 -2.89 -21.92
N GLU A 267 7.41 -2.70 -22.45
CA GLU A 267 6.17 -2.68 -21.68
C GLU A 267 5.88 -4.05 -21.06
N LYS A 268 5.99 -5.14 -21.83
CA LYS A 268 5.74 -6.51 -21.37
C LYS A 268 6.66 -6.90 -20.22
N LEU A 269 7.97 -6.66 -20.36
CA LEU A 269 8.95 -6.94 -19.30
C LEU A 269 8.73 -6.05 -18.09
N ALA A 270 8.49 -4.74 -18.28
CA ALA A 270 8.27 -3.82 -17.16
C ALA A 270 7.02 -4.18 -16.33
N ASN A 271 5.96 -4.71 -16.96
CA ASN A 271 4.79 -5.21 -16.24
C ASN A 271 5.10 -6.52 -15.50
N PHE A 272 5.78 -7.46 -16.14
CA PHE A 272 6.23 -8.72 -15.53
C PHE A 272 7.04 -8.48 -14.26
N ASP A 273 8.00 -7.55 -14.31
CA ASP A 273 8.87 -7.17 -13.19
C ASP A 273 8.09 -6.61 -11.96
N ARG A 274 6.81 -6.24 -12.14
CA ARG A 274 5.96 -5.59 -11.14
C ARG A 274 4.73 -6.41 -10.75
N GLU A 275 4.65 -7.67 -11.15
CA GLU A 275 3.54 -8.55 -10.77
C GLU A 275 3.49 -8.85 -9.27
N ARG A 276 4.64 -8.83 -8.60
CA ARG A 276 4.74 -9.19 -7.18
C ARG A 276 4.45 -7.99 -6.28
N ILE A 277 3.51 -8.19 -5.36
CA ILE A 277 3.25 -7.31 -4.21
C ILE A 277 3.83 -7.94 -2.95
N PRO A 278 4.03 -7.19 -1.84
CA PRO A 278 4.38 -7.80 -0.57
C PRO A 278 3.37 -8.89 -0.18
N GLU A 279 3.86 -10.02 0.32
CA GLU A 279 2.98 -11.00 0.96
C GLU A 279 2.43 -10.45 2.30
N ARG A 280 1.51 -11.20 2.92
CA ARG A 280 1.08 -10.86 4.28
C ARG A 280 2.24 -11.14 5.24
N VAL A 281 2.43 -10.26 6.23
CA VAL A 281 3.50 -10.41 7.24
C VAL A 281 3.40 -11.72 8.04
N VAL A 282 2.17 -12.20 8.23
CA VAL A 282 1.80 -13.52 8.74
C VAL A 282 0.64 -14.05 7.90
N HIS A 283 0.41 -15.36 7.92
CA HIS A 283 -0.61 -16.02 7.10
C HIS A 283 -0.40 -15.83 5.59
N ALA A 284 0.86 -15.79 5.15
CA ALA A 284 1.24 -15.61 3.75
C ALA A 284 0.72 -16.75 2.88
N ARG A 285 0.97 -18.01 3.28
CA ARG A 285 0.44 -19.20 2.62
C ARG A 285 -1.03 -19.43 2.95
N GLY A 286 -1.88 -19.61 1.93
CA GLY A 286 -3.30 -19.90 2.13
C GLY A 286 -4.13 -19.97 0.85
N ALA A 287 -5.36 -20.46 0.98
CA ALA A 287 -6.34 -20.66 -0.08
C ALA A 287 -7.68 -20.00 0.23
N SER A 288 -8.41 -19.58 -0.80
CA SER A 288 -9.71 -18.94 -0.65
C SER A 288 -10.79 -19.64 -1.47
N ALA A 289 -12.02 -19.61 -0.95
CA ALA A 289 -13.20 -20.09 -1.63
C ALA A 289 -14.41 -19.19 -1.33
N LYS A 290 -15.37 -19.17 -2.25
CA LYS A 290 -16.60 -18.39 -2.18
C LYS A 290 -17.77 -19.30 -1.77
N GLY A 291 -18.79 -18.69 -1.20
CA GLY A 291 -19.97 -19.43 -0.77
C GLY A 291 -21.04 -18.53 -0.20
N PHE A 292 -21.82 -19.08 0.73
CA PHE A 292 -22.82 -18.35 1.48
C PHE A 292 -22.87 -18.81 2.94
N PHE A 293 -23.30 -17.91 3.80
CA PHE A 293 -23.77 -18.21 5.15
C PHE A 293 -25.29 -18.15 5.17
N GLU A 294 -25.94 -19.14 5.77
CA GLU A 294 -27.39 -19.23 5.93
C GLU A 294 -27.75 -19.29 7.42
N VAL A 295 -28.62 -18.39 7.87
CA VAL A 295 -29.16 -18.40 9.23
C VAL A 295 -30.10 -19.60 9.39
N THR A 296 -29.94 -20.38 10.44
CA THR A 296 -30.82 -21.52 10.75
C THR A 296 -31.62 -21.33 12.03
N HIS A 297 -31.17 -20.46 12.93
CA HIS A 297 -31.81 -20.20 14.23
C HIS A 297 -31.99 -18.69 14.44
N ASP A 298 -33.10 -18.31 15.07
CA ASP A 298 -33.39 -16.91 15.38
C ASP A 298 -32.61 -16.45 16.62
N ILE A 299 -31.72 -15.48 16.42
CA ILE A 299 -30.94 -14.83 17.47
C ILE A 299 -31.15 -13.31 17.52
N THR A 300 -32.27 -12.82 16.96
CA THR A 300 -32.59 -11.39 16.88
C THR A 300 -32.79 -10.72 18.25
N HIS A 301 -33.05 -11.52 19.29
CA HIS A 301 -33.08 -11.06 20.67
C HIS A 301 -31.68 -10.65 21.18
N LEU A 302 -30.60 -11.17 20.59
CA LEU A 302 -29.21 -10.86 20.95
C LEU A 302 -28.61 -9.73 20.11
N THR A 303 -28.98 -9.65 18.82
CA THR A 303 -28.33 -8.75 17.86
C THR A 303 -29.29 -8.12 16.88
N CYS A 304 -29.03 -6.86 16.51
CA CYS A 304 -29.73 -6.18 15.41
C CYS A 304 -29.05 -6.30 14.04
N ALA A 305 -28.03 -7.14 13.89
CA ALA A 305 -27.32 -7.33 12.63
C ALA A 305 -28.22 -7.86 11.50
N ASP A 306 -28.33 -7.11 10.40
CA ASP A 306 -29.30 -7.40 9.33
C ASP A 306 -29.12 -8.78 8.68
N PHE A 307 -27.89 -9.30 8.61
CA PHE A 307 -27.63 -10.61 8.01
C PHE A 307 -28.08 -11.79 8.90
N LEU A 308 -28.43 -11.52 10.17
CA LEU A 308 -28.94 -12.49 11.16
C LEU A 308 -30.44 -12.31 11.45
N ARG A 309 -31.15 -11.50 10.65
CA ARG A 309 -32.53 -11.03 10.94
C ARG A 309 -33.62 -12.11 10.98
N ALA A 310 -33.39 -13.30 10.41
CA ALA A 310 -34.34 -14.41 10.41
C ALA A 310 -33.68 -15.70 9.88
N PRO A 311 -34.15 -16.89 10.29
CA PRO A 311 -33.82 -18.15 9.61
C PRO A 311 -34.12 -18.12 8.10
N GLY A 312 -33.28 -18.79 7.31
CA GLY A 312 -33.33 -18.83 5.85
C GLY A 312 -32.65 -17.65 5.14
N VAL A 313 -32.21 -16.63 5.89
CA VAL A 313 -31.44 -15.51 5.30
C VAL A 313 -30.08 -16.01 4.84
N GLN A 314 -29.79 -15.87 3.54
CA GLN A 314 -28.50 -16.17 2.95
C GLN A 314 -27.68 -14.91 2.70
N THR A 315 -26.40 -14.96 3.07
CA THR A 315 -25.42 -13.88 2.92
C THR A 315 -24.21 -14.40 2.15
N PRO A 316 -23.85 -13.79 1.01
CA PRO A 316 -22.65 -14.19 0.28
C PRO A 316 -21.39 -14.02 1.13
N VAL A 317 -20.44 -14.94 0.99
CA VAL A 317 -19.16 -14.89 1.71
C VAL A 317 -17.98 -15.22 0.80
N ILE A 318 -16.80 -14.74 1.21
CA ILE A 318 -15.52 -15.31 0.81
C ILE A 318 -14.74 -15.68 2.06
N VAL A 319 -14.14 -16.87 2.04
CA VAL A 319 -13.36 -17.41 3.14
C VAL A 319 -11.94 -17.62 2.69
N ARG A 320 -10.97 -17.29 3.55
CA ARG A 320 -9.56 -17.62 3.36
C ARG A 320 -9.04 -18.44 4.52
N PHE A 321 -8.50 -19.60 4.19
CA PHE A 321 -7.73 -20.44 5.09
C PHE A 321 -6.24 -20.21 4.89
N SER A 322 -5.43 -20.46 5.92
CA SER A 322 -3.99 -20.20 5.84
C SER A 322 -3.21 -20.94 6.92
N THR A 323 -1.91 -21.16 6.70
CA THR A 323 -0.95 -21.35 7.81
C THR A 323 -0.62 -19.98 8.41
N VAL A 324 0.38 -19.84 9.30
CA VAL A 324 0.71 -18.56 9.96
C VAL A 324 2.13 -18.09 9.64
N ILE A 325 3.13 -18.92 9.93
CA ILE A 325 4.49 -18.43 10.12
C ILE A 325 5.27 -18.31 8.82
N HIS A 326 5.33 -19.34 8.00
CA HIS A 326 6.22 -19.36 6.84
C HIS A 326 5.62 -18.62 5.62
N GLU A 327 6.48 -18.35 4.64
CA GLU A 327 6.22 -17.50 3.47
C GLU A 327 5.22 -18.15 2.49
N ARG A 328 4.76 -17.41 1.48
CA ARG A 328 3.72 -17.85 0.52
C ARG A 328 3.97 -19.24 -0.12
N GLY A 329 5.22 -19.64 -0.28
CA GLY A 329 5.61 -20.92 -0.88
C GLY A 329 5.69 -22.11 0.08
N SER A 330 5.51 -21.88 1.39
CA SER A 330 5.76 -22.89 2.41
C SER A 330 4.80 -24.10 2.33
N PRO A 331 5.20 -25.28 2.82
CA PRO A 331 4.31 -26.43 2.94
C PRO A 331 3.13 -26.18 3.88
N GLU A 332 1.96 -26.72 3.52
CA GLU A 332 0.74 -26.67 4.34
C GLU A 332 0.69 -27.74 5.44
N THR A 333 1.67 -28.65 5.48
CA THR A 333 1.80 -29.73 6.48
C THR A 333 2.56 -29.31 7.74
N LEU A 334 3.04 -28.06 7.81
CA LEU A 334 3.78 -27.57 8.98
C LEU A 334 2.86 -27.45 10.20
N ARG A 335 3.39 -27.78 11.38
CA ARG A 335 2.70 -27.57 12.67
C ARG A 335 2.55 -26.08 12.93
N ASP A 336 1.31 -25.61 12.90
CA ASP A 336 0.98 -24.18 12.95
C ASP A 336 -0.53 -24.04 13.24
N PRO A 337 -1.01 -22.95 13.87
CA PRO A 337 -2.42 -22.63 13.79
C PRO A 337 -2.86 -22.48 12.32
N ARG A 338 -4.15 -22.64 12.05
CA ARG A 338 -4.71 -22.35 10.73
C ARG A 338 -5.61 -21.13 10.82
N GLY A 339 -5.36 -20.13 9.98
CA GLY A 339 -6.26 -18.99 9.85
C GLY A 339 -7.60 -19.42 9.27
N PHE A 340 -8.70 -18.90 9.80
CA PHE A 340 -10.06 -19.10 9.33
C PHE A 340 -10.75 -17.73 9.25
N ALA A 341 -10.52 -17.02 8.15
CA ALA A 341 -11.04 -15.67 7.96
C ALA A 341 -12.28 -15.68 7.05
N VAL A 342 -13.41 -15.18 7.55
CA VAL A 342 -14.69 -15.11 6.82
C VAL A 342 -15.08 -13.65 6.62
N LYS A 343 -15.37 -13.27 5.37
CA LYS A 343 -15.94 -11.97 5.01
C LYS A 343 -17.37 -12.16 4.59
N PHE A 344 -18.29 -11.51 5.29
CA PHE A 344 -19.71 -11.48 4.99
C PHE A 344 -20.04 -10.22 4.21
N TYR A 345 -20.60 -10.38 3.02
CA TYR A 345 -21.07 -9.26 2.21
C TYR A 345 -22.51 -8.91 2.58
N THR A 346 -22.70 -8.21 3.71
CA THR A 346 -24.03 -7.88 4.23
C THR A 346 -24.64 -6.68 3.50
N ARG A 347 -25.93 -6.41 3.75
CA ARG A 347 -26.64 -5.24 3.20
C ARG A 347 -26.24 -3.93 3.89
N GLU A 348 -25.59 -4.00 5.05
CA GLU A 348 -25.18 -2.85 5.86
C GLU A 348 -23.65 -2.71 5.97
N GLY A 349 -22.91 -3.36 5.05
CA GLY A 349 -21.45 -3.32 4.99
C GLY A 349 -20.82 -4.71 5.02
N ASN A 350 -19.50 -4.76 4.86
CA ASN A 350 -18.77 -6.00 5.04
C ASN A 350 -18.51 -6.23 6.53
N TRP A 351 -18.76 -7.44 7.02
CA TRP A 351 -18.30 -7.89 8.33
C TRP A 351 -17.20 -8.93 8.16
N ASP A 352 -16.08 -8.77 8.87
CA ASP A 352 -14.96 -9.71 8.83
C ASP A 352 -14.79 -10.42 10.18
N LEU A 353 -15.10 -11.71 10.22
CA LEU A 353 -14.75 -12.58 11.35
C LEU A 353 -13.40 -13.25 11.06
N VAL A 354 -12.34 -12.68 11.62
CA VAL A 354 -10.95 -13.11 11.35
C VAL A 354 -10.46 -14.04 12.45
N GLY A 355 -10.82 -15.31 12.33
CA GLY A 355 -10.56 -16.36 13.29
C GLY A 355 -9.32 -17.22 12.99
N ASN A 356 -9.13 -18.22 13.84
CA ASN A 356 -8.20 -19.34 13.67
C ASN A 356 -8.95 -20.66 13.91
N ASN A 357 -8.34 -21.80 13.62
CA ASN A 357 -8.88 -23.10 14.01
C ASN A 357 -8.91 -23.28 15.54
N PHE A 358 -7.89 -22.79 16.25
CA PHE A 358 -7.84 -22.86 17.71
C PHE A 358 -8.67 -21.75 18.37
N PRO A 359 -9.30 -22.03 19.53
CA PRO A 359 -10.18 -21.09 20.23
C PRO A 359 -9.44 -20.09 21.12
N VAL A 360 -8.11 -20.20 21.24
CA VAL A 360 -7.26 -19.36 22.09
C VAL A 360 -6.04 -18.86 21.32
N PHE A 361 -5.25 -17.98 21.94
CA PHE A 361 -4.01 -17.46 21.38
C PHE A 361 -2.83 -17.51 22.37
N PHE A 362 -1.60 -17.33 21.87
CA PHE A 362 -0.39 -17.46 22.70
C PHE A 362 -0.16 -16.31 23.68
N ILE A 363 -0.67 -15.12 23.35
CA ILE A 363 -0.46 -13.88 24.10
C ILE A 363 -1.80 -13.21 24.31
N ARG A 364 -1.94 -12.48 25.42
CA ARG A 364 -3.17 -11.74 25.77
C ARG A 364 -3.15 -10.26 25.44
N ASP A 365 -1.99 -9.71 25.08
CA ASP A 365 -1.82 -8.29 24.76
C ASP A 365 -1.09 -8.15 23.42
N GLY A 366 -1.68 -7.39 22.50
CA GLY A 366 -1.16 -7.22 21.16
C GLY A 366 0.17 -6.48 21.05
N ILE A 367 0.61 -5.79 22.11
CA ILE A 367 1.97 -5.22 22.13
C ILE A 367 3.06 -6.28 21.93
N LYS A 368 2.80 -7.53 22.34
CA LYS A 368 3.72 -8.67 22.18
C LYS A 368 3.63 -9.38 20.84
N PHE A 369 2.68 -9.00 19.97
CA PHE A 369 2.48 -9.69 18.70
C PHE A 369 3.73 -9.66 17.80
N PRO A 370 4.45 -8.52 17.62
CA PRO A 370 5.67 -8.52 16.82
C PRO A 370 6.78 -9.39 17.42
N ASP A 371 6.97 -9.35 18.74
CA ASP A 371 8.00 -10.17 19.43
C ASP A 371 7.71 -11.66 19.27
N MET A 372 6.45 -12.05 19.49
CA MET A 372 5.95 -13.41 19.29
C MET A 372 6.18 -13.89 17.86
N VAL A 373 5.81 -13.08 16.86
CA VAL A 373 6.02 -13.41 15.45
C VAL A 373 7.52 -13.52 15.13
N HIS A 374 8.36 -12.63 15.65
CA HIS A 374 9.82 -12.73 15.45
C HIS A 374 10.41 -14.00 16.05
N ALA A 375 9.95 -14.43 17.23
CA ALA A 375 10.39 -15.67 17.86
C ALA A 375 10.00 -16.90 17.04
N LEU A 376 8.77 -16.90 16.49
CA LEU A 376 8.23 -18.00 15.68
C LEU A 376 8.76 -18.02 14.24
N LYS A 377 8.97 -16.87 13.60
CA LYS A 377 9.52 -16.76 12.23
C LYS A 377 10.96 -17.31 12.13
N PRO A 378 11.41 -17.68 10.93
CA PRO A 378 12.80 -18.08 10.71
C PRO A 378 13.81 -17.08 11.29
N ASN A 379 14.86 -17.61 11.89
CA ASN A 379 15.91 -16.86 12.57
C ASN A 379 16.54 -15.84 11.61
N PRO A 380 16.71 -14.56 12.02
CA PRO A 380 17.23 -13.52 11.13
C PRO A 380 18.67 -13.78 10.65
N ARG A 381 19.43 -14.64 11.33
CA ARG A 381 20.80 -15.02 10.94
C ARG A 381 20.83 -16.18 9.95
N THR A 382 19.99 -17.20 10.15
CA THR A 382 20.07 -18.47 9.40
C THR A 382 18.92 -18.67 8.43
N HIS A 383 17.84 -17.89 8.55
CA HIS A 383 16.59 -18.05 7.86
C HIS A 383 15.96 -19.45 8.02
N ILE A 384 16.21 -20.09 9.17
CA ILE A 384 15.62 -21.37 9.58
C ILE A 384 14.84 -21.13 10.87
N GLN A 385 13.65 -21.73 10.99
CA GLN A 385 12.88 -21.70 12.23
C GLN A 385 13.55 -22.60 13.27
N ASP A 386 13.82 -22.05 14.46
CA ASP A 386 14.53 -22.75 15.53
C ASP A 386 13.67 -22.83 16.79
N ASN A 387 13.52 -24.02 17.37
CA ASN A 387 12.71 -24.22 18.57
C ASN A 387 13.27 -23.49 19.80
N TRP A 388 14.59 -23.40 19.99
CA TRP A 388 15.15 -22.68 21.14
C TRP A 388 14.70 -21.21 21.19
N ARG A 389 14.48 -20.54 20.05
CA ARG A 389 14.00 -19.13 20.02
C ARG A 389 12.56 -18.99 20.48
N ILE A 390 11.74 -19.94 20.03
CA ILE A 390 10.32 -20.02 20.39
C ILE A 390 10.21 -20.24 21.89
N LEU A 391 10.91 -21.27 22.39
CA LEU A 391 10.86 -21.67 23.79
C LEU A 391 11.56 -20.67 24.72
N ASP A 392 12.59 -19.95 24.28
CA ASP A 392 13.18 -18.83 25.01
C ASP A 392 12.15 -17.71 25.23
N PHE A 393 11.59 -17.16 24.16
CA PHE A 393 10.59 -16.09 24.25
C PHE A 393 9.40 -16.49 25.13
N PHE A 394 8.84 -17.67 24.91
CA PHE A 394 7.65 -18.12 25.63
C PHE A 394 7.94 -18.60 27.06
N SER A 395 9.21 -18.79 27.45
CA SER A 395 9.56 -19.02 28.86
C SER A 395 9.22 -17.82 29.76
N HIS A 396 9.16 -16.61 29.18
CA HIS A 396 8.72 -15.38 29.86
C HIS A 396 7.20 -15.17 29.86
N HIS A 397 6.46 -15.98 29.11
CA HIS A 397 5.05 -15.79 28.81
C HIS A 397 4.24 -17.06 29.13
N PRO A 398 4.04 -17.39 30.43
CA PRO A 398 3.31 -18.59 30.86
C PRO A 398 1.86 -18.62 30.37
N GLU A 399 1.27 -17.48 29.99
CA GLU A 399 -0.06 -17.40 29.37
C GLU A 399 -0.18 -18.18 28.05
N SER A 400 0.95 -18.50 27.42
CA SER A 400 1.01 -19.24 26.16
C SER A 400 0.71 -20.73 26.29
N LEU A 401 0.75 -21.30 27.51
CA LEU A 401 0.64 -22.75 27.72
C LEU A 401 -0.64 -23.33 27.13
N HIS A 402 -1.77 -22.63 27.24
CA HIS A 402 -3.04 -23.14 26.74
C HIS A 402 -3.01 -23.28 25.23
N MET A 403 -2.49 -22.27 24.52
CA MET A 403 -2.30 -22.35 23.07
C MET A 403 -1.34 -23.46 22.67
N PHE A 404 -0.25 -23.66 23.42
CA PHE A 404 0.66 -24.78 23.15
C PHE A 404 0.04 -26.15 23.37
N SER A 405 -0.94 -26.27 24.28
CA SER A 405 -1.71 -27.51 24.46
C SER A 405 -2.62 -27.84 23.26
N PHE A 406 -2.86 -26.88 22.34
CA PHE A 406 -3.43 -27.15 21.01
C PHE A 406 -2.35 -27.33 19.94
N LEU A 407 -1.28 -26.53 19.97
CA LEU A 407 -0.24 -26.57 18.94
C LEU A 407 0.50 -27.90 18.91
N PHE A 408 0.86 -28.46 20.08
CA PHE A 408 1.59 -29.74 20.20
C PHE A 408 0.69 -30.97 20.25
N ASP A 409 -0.61 -30.76 20.12
CA ASP A 409 -1.60 -31.80 19.95
C ASP A 409 -1.75 -32.16 18.46
N ASP A 410 -2.47 -33.23 18.13
CA ASP A 410 -2.62 -33.71 16.75
C ASP A 410 -3.29 -32.65 15.86
N VAL A 411 -4.25 -31.88 16.42
CA VAL A 411 -4.90 -30.74 15.76
C VAL A 411 -3.93 -29.60 15.35
N GLY A 412 -2.67 -29.67 15.80
CA GLY A 412 -1.55 -28.84 15.33
C GLY A 412 -1.24 -28.97 13.84
N ILE A 413 -1.64 -30.07 13.21
CA ILE A 413 -1.50 -30.30 11.77
C ILE A 413 -2.82 -30.84 11.23
N PRO A 414 -3.79 -29.98 10.86
CA PRO A 414 -5.01 -30.43 10.20
C PRO A 414 -4.71 -31.19 8.90
N ALA A 415 -5.53 -32.20 8.58
CA ALA A 415 -5.38 -33.02 7.37
C ALA A 415 -5.54 -32.20 6.08
N ASP A 416 -6.41 -31.19 6.13
CA ASP A 416 -6.69 -30.21 5.10
C ASP A 416 -7.50 -29.07 5.73
N TYR A 417 -7.99 -28.12 4.92
CA TYR A 417 -8.78 -26.99 5.43
C TYR A 417 -10.23 -27.34 5.74
N ARG A 418 -10.78 -28.44 5.23
CA ARG A 418 -12.20 -28.80 5.40
C ARG A 418 -12.45 -29.55 6.71
N HIS A 419 -11.45 -30.31 7.17
CA HIS A 419 -11.53 -31.11 8.39
C HIS A 419 -10.94 -30.41 9.63
N MET A 420 -11.19 -29.12 9.78
CA MET A 420 -10.77 -28.37 10.97
C MET A 420 -11.91 -27.52 11.53
N ASP A 421 -11.89 -27.34 12.85
CA ASP A 421 -12.68 -26.33 13.53
C ASP A 421 -12.29 -24.92 13.07
N GLY A 422 -13.18 -23.96 13.32
CA GLY A 422 -12.89 -22.53 13.28
C GLY A 422 -13.37 -21.86 14.56
N SER A 423 -12.73 -20.76 14.92
CA SER A 423 -13.00 -20.03 16.15
C SER A 423 -12.77 -18.54 15.94
N GLY A 424 -13.67 -17.70 16.44
CA GLY A 424 -13.47 -16.25 16.51
C GLY A 424 -12.32 -15.85 17.44
N VAL A 425 -11.95 -16.76 18.36
CA VAL A 425 -10.95 -16.64 19.43
C VAL A 425 -11.36 -15.61 20.49
N HIS A 426 -11.49 -14.36 20.08
CA HIS A 426 -11.85 -13.25 20.93
C HIS A 426 -13.30 -13.32 21.38
N THR A 427 -13.54 -12.74 22.55
CA THR A 427 -14.88 -12.30 22.93
C THR A 427 -15.24 -11.06 22.12
N TYR A 428 -16.41 -11.06 21.52
CA TYR A 428 -17.04 -9.89 20.87
C TYR A 428 -18.28 -9.50 21.66
N THR A 429 -18.99 -8.49 21.18
CA THR A 429 -20.24 -8.03 21.75
C THR A 429 -21.35 -8.10 20.71
N LEU A 430 -22.48 -8.71 21.05
CA LEU A 430 -23.75 -8.55 20.32
C LEU A 430 -24.57 -7.43 20.97
N VAL A 431 -25.24 -6.65 20.13
CA VAL A 431 -26.12 -5.55 20.57
C VAL A 431 -27.50 -5.71 19.95
N SER A 432 -28.50 -5.93 20.80
CA SER A 432 -29.89 -6.09 20.36
C SER A 432 -30.49 -4.78 19.86
N ARG A 433 -31.67 -4.83 19.24
CA ARG A 433 -32.39 -3.61 18.83
C ARG A 433 -32.78 -2.72 20.02
N ALA A 434 -32.96 -3.32 21.20
CA ALA A 434 -33.24 -2.60 22.45
C ALA A 434 -31.97 -1.98 23.08
N GLY A 435 -30.78 -2.27 22.53
CA GLY A 435 -29.51 -1.82 23.08
C GLY A 435 -28.93 -2.73 24.18
N THR A 436 -29.50 -3.91 24.39
CA THR A 436 -28.95 -4.92 25.31
C THR A 436 -27.62 -5.42 24.78
N VAL A 437 -26.61 -5.45 25.63
CA VAL A 437 -25.24 -5.86 25.33
C VAL A 437 -25.04 -7.28 25.83
N THR A 438 -24.47 -8.15 24.99
CA THR A 438 -24.16 -9.54 25.36
C THR A 438 -22.79 -9.90 24.83
N TYR A 439 -21.89 -10.40 25.68
CA TYR A 439 -20.61 -10.94 25.23
C TYR A 439 -20.83 -12.23 24.44
N VAL A 440 -20.05 -12.45 23.39
CA VAL A 440 -20.18 -13.60 22.49
C VAL A 440 -18.83 -14.19 22.07
N LYS A 441 -18.74 -15.52 22.00
CA LYS A 441 -17.68 -16.23 21.26
C LYS A 441 -18.29 -17.01 20.08
N PHE A 442 -17.59 -17.03 18.95
CA PHE A 442 -18.02 -17.69 17.72
C PHE A 442 -17.23 -18.98 17.46
N HIS A 443 -17.93 -20.06 17.11
CA HIS A 443 -17.35 -21.39 16.90
C HIS A 443 -17.88 -22.00 15.59
N TRP A 444 -16.99 -22.45 14.71
CA TRP A 444 -17.32 -23.18 13.50
C TRP A 444 -17.00 -24.65 13.70
N ARG A 445 -18.00 -25.52 13.52
CA ARG A 445 -17.83 -26.98 13.57
C ARG A 445 -17.96 -27.57 12.17
N PRO A 446 -16.93 -28.27 11.64
CA PRO A 446 -17.02 -28.88 10.31
C PRO A 446 -18.02 -30.03 10.32
N THR A 447 -18.92 -30.06 9.35
CA THR A 447 -19.92 -31.15 9.25
C THR A 447 -19.28 -32.48 8.84
N CYS A 448 -18.11 -32.44 8.20
CA CYS A 448 -17.33 -33.63 7.82
C CYS A 448 -16.39 -34.15 8.95
N GLY A 449 -16.44 -33.53 10.13
CA GLY A 449 -15.62 -33.88 11.28
C GLY A 449 -14.19 -33.33 11.22
N VAL A 450 -13.49 -33.38 12.35
CA VAL A 450 -12.10 -32.94 12.48
C VAL A 450 -11.14 -34.08 12.15
N ARG A 451 -10.09 -33.82 11.37
CA ARG A 451 -9.02 -34.77 11.03
C ARG A 451 -7.67 -34.07 11.02
N SER A 452 -6.63 -34.81 11.37
CA SER A 452 -5.26 -34.31 11.49
C SER A 452 -4.26 -35.31 10.92
N LEU A 453 -3.11 -34.81 10.49
CA LEU A 453 -1.97 -35.64 10.11
C LEU A 453 -1.11 -35.94 11.33
N MET A 454 -0.65 -37.17 11.44
CA MET A 454 0.47 -37.52 12.32
C MET A 454 1.79 -36.95 11.78
N ASP A 455 2.82 -36.91 12.62
CA ASP A 455 4.07 -36.22 12.29
C ASP A 455 4.80 -36.87 11.08
N ASP A 456 4.74 -38.19 10.93
CA ASP A 456 5.27 -38.94 9.80
C ASP A 456 4.43 -38.78 8.52
N GLU A 457 3.11 -38.80 8.65
CA GLU A 457 2.18 -38.50 7.56
C GLU A 457 2.40 -37.09 7.01
N ALA A 458 2.63 -36.10 7.89
CA ALA A 458 2.90 -34.72 7.51
C ALA A 458 4.19 -34.59 6.67
N VAL A 459 5.21 -35.40 6.95
CA VAL A 459 6.44 -35.48 6.15
C VAL A 459 6.16 -36.11 4.79
N ALA A 460 5.45 -37.24 4.76
CA ALA A 460 5.13 -37.95 3.52
C ALA A 460 4.25 -37.09 2.58
N VAL A 461 3.16 -36.53 3.10
CA VAL A 461 2.24 -35.65 2.37
C VAL A 461 2.94 -34.38 1.93
N GLY A 462 3.71 -33.74 2.81
CA GLY A 462 4.43 -32.50 2.51
C GLY A 462 5.52 -32.68 1.45
N GLY A 463 6.23 -33.82 1.48
CA GLY A 463 7.24 -34.18 0.49
C GLY A 463 6.64 -34.47 -0.89
N ALA A 464 5.43 -35.01 -0.95
CA ALA A 464 4.72 -35.26 -2.20
C ALA A 464 4.02 -34.01 -2.76
N ASN A 465 3.37 -33.22 -1.89
CA ASN A 465 2.64 -32.03 -2.27
C ASN A 465 2.60 -30.98 -1.14
N HIS A 466 3.50 -29.99 -1.24
CA HIS A 466 3.52 -28.86 -0.32
C HIS A 466 2.23 -28.00 -0.33
N SER A 467 1.36 -28.20 -1.33
CA SER A 467 0.08 -27.50 -1.52
C SER A 467 -1.16 -28.41 -1.36
N HIS A 468 -1.06 -29.47 -0.56
CA HIS A 468 -2.12 -30.48 -0.43
C HIS A 468 -3.47 -29.93 0.04
N ALA A 469 -3.50 -29.01 1.02
CA ALA A 469 -4.74 -28.48 1.59
C ALA A 469 -5.43 -27.49 0.62
N THR A 470 -4.63 -26.69 -0.11
CA THR A 470 -5.13 -25.87 -1.22
C THR A 470 -5.75 -26.74 -2.32
N LYS A 471 -5.07 -27.83 -2.69
CA LYS A 471 -5.54 -28.78 -3.71
C LYS A 471 -6.84 -29.45 -3.27
N ASP A 472 -6.89 -29.98 -2.05
CA ASP A 472 -8.08 -30.62 -1.48
C ASP A 472 -9.30 -29.69 -1.54
N LEU A 473 -9.18 -28.44 -1.06
CA LEU A 473 -10.28 -27.49 -1.07
C LEU A 473 -10.79 -27.23 -2.50
N THR A 474 -9.87 -27.03 -3.44
CA THR A 474 -10.18 -26.72 -4.84
C THR A 474 -10.88 -27.89 -5.52
N ASP A 475 -10.32 -29.10 -5.36
CA ASP A 475 -10.83 -30.33 -5.98
C ASP A 475 -12.18 -30.74 -5.38
N ALA A 476 -12.34 -30.62 -4.05
CA ALA A 476 -13.60 -30.93 -3.37
C ALA A 476 -14.74 -30.05 -3.90
N ILE A 477 -14.53 -28.74 -4.02
CA ILE A 477 -15.53 -27.82 -4.57
C ILE A 477 -15.80 -28.12 -6.05
N ALA A 478 -14.76 -28.38 -6.85
CA ALA A 478 -14.91 -28.72 -8.27
C ALA A 478 -15.72 -30.02 -8.46
N ALA A 479 -15.59 -30.98 -7.55
CA ALA A 479 -16.32 -32.24 -7.55
C ALA A 479 -17.75 -32.13 -6.98
N GLY A 480 -18.19 -30.96 -6.52
CA GLY A 480 -19.50 -30.77 -5.87
C GLY A 480 -19.56 -31.21 -4.40
N ASN A 481 -18.42 -31.60 -3.81
CA ASN A 481 -18.28 -31.97 -2.40
C ASN A 481 -18.04 -30.72 -1.54
N PHE A 482 -19.03 -29.84 -1.50
CA PHE A 482 -18.93 -28.53 -0.83
C PHE A 482 -18.69 -28.69 0.67
N PRO A 483 -17.58 -28.15 1.22
CA PRO A 483 -17.39 -28.17 2.66
C PRO A 483 -18.37 -27.23 3.37
N GLU A 484 -18.86 -27.70 4.51
CA GLU A 484 -19.84 -27.01 5.33
C GLU A 484 -19.39 -26.95 6.80
N TRP A 485 -19.67 -25.82 7.45
CA TRP A 485 -19.50 -25.64 8.89
C TRP A 485 -20.78 -25.09 9.51
N THR A 486 -21.15 -25.60 10.68
CA THR A 486 -22.19 -25.01 11.51
C THR A 486 -21.57 -23.92 12.40
N LEU A 487 -22.16 -22.73 12.40
CA LEU A 487 -21.84 -21.67 13.35
C LEU A 487 -22.59 -21.90 14.66
N TYR A 488 -21.83 -21.92 15.74
CA TYR A 488 -22.33 -21.85 17.10
C TYR A 488 -21.83 -20.58 17.80
N ILE A 489 -22.57 -20.15 18.81
CA ILE A 489 -22.16 -19.09 19.72
C ILE A 489 -22.23 -19.55 21.17
N GLN A 490 -21.34 -19.04 22.00
CA GLN A 490 -21.54 -18.96 23.45
C GLN A 490 -21.86 -17.51 23.80
N THR A 491 -22.72 -17.29 24.80
CA THR A 491 -23.15 -15.94 25.23
C THR A 491 -22.95 -15.75 26.72
N MET A 492 -22.55 -14.55 27.13
CA MET A 492 -22.36 -14.18 28.53
C MET A 492 -22.88 -12.76 28.78
N ASP A 493 -23.55 -12.56 29.90
CA ASP A 493 -23.90 -11.22 30.38
C ASP A 493 -22.61 -10.48 30.81
N PRO A 494 -22.32 -9.28 30.29
CA PRO A 494 -21.16 -8.49 30.72
C PRO A 494 -21.05 -8.30 32.24
N GLU A 495 -22.18 -8.25 32.97
CA GLU A 495 -22.17 -8.12 34.44
C GLU A 495 -21.57 -9.35 35.15
N MET A 496 -21.39 -10.47 34.46
CA MET A 496 -20.75 -11.67 35.00
C MET A 496 -19.22 -11.54 35.08
N GLU A 497 -18.61 -10.60 34.35
CA GLU A 497 -17.15 -10.46 34.27
C GLU A 497 -16.49 -10.36 35.65
N ASP A 498 -17.06 -9.58 36.55
CA ASP A 498 -16.57 -9.42 37.93
C ASP A 498 -16.89 -10.62 38.83
N ARG A 499 -17.92 -11.40 38.49
CA ARG A 499 -18.41 -12.55 39.29
C ARG A 499 -17.67 -13.86 39.03
N LEU A 500 -16.90 -13.94 37.94
CA LEU A 500 -16.07 -15.09 37.63
C LEU A 500 -14.77 -15.02 38.44
N ASP A 501 -14.58 -15.91 39.41
CA ASP A 501 -13.44 -15.83 40.33
C ASP A 501 -12.08 -16.04 39.64
N ASP A 502 -11.99 -16.96 38.67
CA ASP A 502 -10.72 -17.41 38.10
C ASP A 502 -10.64 -17.37 36.57
N LEU A 503 -11.61 -16.70 35.93
CA LEU A 503 -11.70 -16.54 34.49
C LEU A 503 -11.98 -15.08 34.14
N ASP A 504 -11.03 -14.45 33.44
CA ASP A 504 -11.31 -13.23 32.70
C ASP A 504 -11.95 -13.62 31.35
N PRO A 505 -13.22 -13.25 31.09
CA PRO A 505 -13.91 -13.64 29.87
C PRO A 505 -13.37 -12.94 28.61
N LEU A 506 -12.55 -11.89 28.77
CA LEU A 506 -11.91 -11.14 27.70
C LEU A 506 -10.44 -11.55 27.46
N ASP A 507 -9.90 -12.45 28.29
CA ASP A 507 -8.57 -13.03 28.07
C ASP A 507 -8.62 -14.07 26.93
N VAL A 508 -8.03 -13.70 25.79
CA VAL A 508 -7.91 -14.54 24.58
C VAL A 508 -7.13 -15.84 24.78
N THR A 509 -6.40 -15.99 25.90
CA THR A 509 -5.73 -17.25 26.25
C THR A 509 -6.69 -18.26 26.89
N LYS A 510 -7.97 -17.88 27.08
CA LYS A 510 -9.00 -18.68 27.75
C LYS A 510 -10.16 -19.06 26.84
N THR A 511 -10.69 -20.27 27.06
CA THR A 511 -12.01 -20.69 26.58
C THR A 511 -13.08 -20.45 27.65
N TRP A 512 -14.34 -20.37 27.23
CA TRP A 512 -15.47 -20.44 28.16
C TRP A 512 -15.92 -21.89 28.29
N PRO A 513 -16.05 -22.45 29.50
CA PRO A 513 -16.49 -23.82 29.70
C PRO A 513 -17.87 -24.06 29.04
N GLU A 514 -17.98 -25.08 28.20
CA GLU A 514 -19.22 -25.36 27.44
C GLU A 514 -20.36 -25.88 28.34
N ASP A 515 -20.06 -26.39 29.53
CA ASP A 515 -21.05 -26.78 30.56
C ASP A 515 -21.70 -25.57 31.23
N ALA A 516 -20.93 -24.50 31.44
CA ALA A 516 -21.43 -23.23 32.00
C ALA A 516 -22.04 -22.31 30.92
N PHE A 517 -21.46 -22.31 29.72
CA PHE A 517 -21.86 -21.48 28.59
C PHE A 517 -22.09 -22.37 27.35
N PRO A 518 -23.27 -23.01 27.22
CA PRO A 518 -23.51 -23.98 26.15
C PRO A 518 -23.48 -23.35 24.76
N LEU A 519 -23.01 -24.15 23.80
CA LEU A 519 -23.02 -23.79 22.38
C LEU A 519 -24.46 -23.72 21.85
N GLN A 520 -24.80 -22.58 21.25
CA GLN A 520 -26.10 -22.32 20.64
C GLN A 520 -25.93 -22.22 19.12
N PRO A 521 -26.66 -23.02 18.32
CA PRO A 521 -26.55 -22.95 16.87
C PRO A 521 -27.09 -21.63 16.32
N VAL A 522 -26.48 -21.11 15.25
CA VAL A 522 -26.88 -19.86 14.59
C VAL A 522 -27.20 -20.08 13.11
N GLY A 523 -26.32 -20.76 12.40
CA GLY A 523 -26.40 -20.90 10.96
C GLY A 523 -25.37 -21.86 10.39
N ARG A 524 -25.28 -21.93 9.07
CA ARG A 524 -24.32 -22.78 8.37
C ARG A 524 -23.57 -22.00 7.29
N LEU A 525 -22.29 -22.29 7.13
CA LEU A 525 -21.40 -21.78 6.10
C LEU A 525 -21.18 -22.88 5.07
N VAL A 526 -21.48 -22.61 3.79
CA VAL A 526 -21.25 -23.55 2.69
C VAL A 526 -20.33 -22.91 1.66
N LEU A 527 -19.21 -23.54 1.34
CA LEU A 527 -18.30 -23.08 0.28
C LEU A 527 -18.55 -23.88 -0.99
N ASN A 528 -19.17 -23.24 -1.97
CA ASN A 528 -19.66 -23.91 -3.18
C ASN A 528 -19.04 -23.40 -4.48
N ARG A 529 -18.06 -22.50 -4.40
CA ARG A 529 -17.43 -21.94 -5.60
C ARG A 529 -15.96 -21.62 -5.38
N ASN A 530 -15.13 -22.09 -6.31
CA ASN A 530 -13.72 -21.72 -6.39
C ASN A 530 -13.56 -20.26 -6.83
N ILE A 531 -12.46 -19.64 -6.42
CA ILE A 531 -12.08 -18.29 -6.87
C ILE A 531 -11.76 -18.30 -8.37
N ASP A 532 -12.06 -17.18 -9.04
CA ASP A 532 -11.86 -17.06 -10.49
C ASP A 532 -10.39 -16.73 -10.81
N ASN A 533 -9.69 -16.02 -9.90
CA ASN A 533 -8.27 -15.69 -10.04
C ASN A 533 -7.59 -15.65 -8.68
N PHE A 534 -6.53 -16.45 -8.51
CA PHE A 534 -5.79 -16.55 -7.25
C PHE A 534 -5.20 -15.23 -6.78
N PHE A 535 -4.59 -14.45 -7.66
CA PHE A 535 -3.98 -13.19 -7.25
C PHE A 535 -5.04 -12.16 -6.80
N ALA A 536 -6.09 -11.98 -7.59
CA ALA A 536 -7.13 -10.98 -7.32
C ALA A 536 -8.04 -11.35 -6.13
N GLU A 537 -8.27 -12.64 -5.87
CA GLU A 537 -9.28 -13.10 -4.91
C GLU A 537 -8.72 -13.91 -3.75
N ASN A 538 -7.43 -14.31 -3.78
CA ASN A 538 -6.73 -14.85 -2.61
C ASN A 538 -5.65 -13.89 -2.12
N GLU A 539 -4.78 -13.38 -2.99
CA GLU A 539 -3.65 -12.55 -2.53
C GLU A 539 -4.02 -11.11 -2.23
N GLN A 540 -4.85 -10.51 -3.06
CA GLN A 540 -5.37 -9.16 -2.84
C GLN A 540 -6.52 -9.09 -1.82
N LEU A 541 -7.02 -10.25 -1.36
CA LEU A 541 -8.07 -10.32 -0.36
C LEU A 541 -7.60 -9.75 0.98
N ALA A 542 -8.43 -8.93 1.60
CA ALA A 542 -8.13 -8.23 2.84
C ALA A 542 -9.27 -8.41 3.85
N PHE A 543 -8.93 -8.87 5.04
CA PHE A 543 -9.85 -9.02 6.17
C PHE A 543 -9.40 -8.14 7.32
N CYS A 544 -10.29 -7.49 8.05
CA CYS A 544 -9.92 -6.66 9.18
C CYS A 544 -10.95 -6.80 10.32
N PRO A 545 -10.55 -7.23 11.53
CA PRO A 545 -11.47 -7.29 12.68
C PRO A 545 -12.17 -5.97 12.98
N GLY A 546 -11.58 -4.84 12.58
CA GLY A 546 -12.18 -3.50 12.68
C GLY A 546 -13.30 -3.19 11.67
N LEU A 547 -13.65 -4.12 10.78
CA LEU A 547 -14.80 -4.00 9.89
C LEU A 547 -15.99 -4.75 10.49
N ILE A 548 -16.79 -4.02 11.27
CA ILE A 548 -18.02 -4.48 11.91
C ILE A 548 -19.27 -3.91 11.21
N VAL A 549 -20.42 -4.48 11.54
CA VAL A 549 -21.75 -4.04 11.09
C VAL A 549 -22.63 -3.77 12.31
N PRO A 550 -23.72 -2.98 12.18
CA PRO A 550 -24.66 -2.77 13.29
C PRO A 550 -25.05 -4.07 13.99
N GLY A 551 -25.12 -4.04 15.32
CA GLY A 551 -25.47 -5.21 16.14
C GLY A 551 -24.30 -6.14 16.51
N ILE A 552 -23.11 -5.94 15.95
CA ILE A 552 -21.86 -6.61 16.36
C ILE A 552 -20.82 -5.54 16.71
N TYR A 553 -20.19 -5.66 17.86
CA TYR A 553 -19.21 -4.69 18.36
C TYR A 553 -18.01 -5.38 19.01
N TYR A 554 -16.98 -4.60 19.33
CA TYR A 554 -15.78 -5.06 20.01
C TYR A 554 -16.03 -5.30 21.50
N SER A 555 -15.19 -6.13 22.12
CA SER A 555 -14.99 -6.17 23.57
C SER A 555 -13.69 -5.44 23.94
N ASP A 556 -13.37 -5.38 25.24
CA ASP A 556 -12.13 -4.78 25.74
C ASP A 556 -10.92 -5.75 25.78
N ASP A 557 -11.02 -6.90 25.10
CA ASP A 557 -9.87 -7.79 24.87
C ASP A 557 -8.70 -7.01 24.26
N LYS A 558 -7.58 -6.95 25.02
CA LYS A 558 -6.40 -6.14 24.67
C LYS A 558 -5.78 -6.56 23.34
N LEU A 559 -5.80 -7.85 23.00
CA LEU A 559 -5.31 -8.33 21.71
C LEU A 559 -6.27 -7.92 20.59
N LEU A 560 -7.59 -8.10 20.77
CA LEU A 560 -8.58 -7.67 19.77
C LEU A 560 -8.45 -6.18 19.45
N GLN A 561 -8.33 -5.33 20.48
CA GLN A 561 -8.20 -3.89 20.34
C GLN A 561 -7.01 -3.48 19.45
N THR A 562 -5.87 -4.15 19.58
CA THR A 562 -4.71 -3.89 18.70
C THR A 562 -4.94 -4.33 17.26
N ARG A 563 -5.67 -5.43 17.05
CA ARG A 563 -5.95 -5.99 15.71
C ARG A 563 -6.85 -5.06 14.89
N ILE A 564 -7.78 -4.35 15.53
CA ILE A 564 -8.67 -3.38 14.88
C ILE A 564 -7.87 -2.34 14.08
N PHE A 565 -6.72 -1.89 14.61
CA PHE A 565 -5.79 -1.00 13.91
C PHE A 565 -4.90 -1.75 12.90
N SER A 566 -4.19 -2.78 13.37
CA SER A 566 -3.04 -3.36 12.65
C SER A 566 -3.39 -3.89 11.26
N TYR A 567 -4.55 -4.52 11.10
CA TYR A 567 -4.94 -5.15 9.83
C TYR A 567 -5.13 -4.12 8.71
N SER A 568 -5.90 -3.07 8.98
CA SER A 568 -6.12 -2.00 7.99
C SER A 568 -4.81 -1.27 7.66
N ASP A 569 -3.93 -1.08 8.64
CA ASP A 569 -2.64 -0.42 8.41
C ASP A 569 -1.73 -1.23 7.47
N THR A 570 -1.50 -2.51 7.79
CA THR A 570 -0.67 -3.38 6.92
C THR A 570 -1.28 -3.55 5.53
N GLN A 571 -2.61 -3.51 5.41
CA GLN A 571 -3.30 -3.58 4.11
C GLN A 571 -3.07 -2.33 3.25
N ARG A 572 -3.06 -1.14 3.84
CA ARG A 572 -2.73 0.10 3.11
C ARG A 572 -1.31 0.05 2.56
N HIS A 573 -0.36 -0.52 3.30
CA HIS A 573 1.00 -0.75 2.81
C HIS A 573 1.03 -1.80 1.68
N ARG A 574 0.42 -2.97 1.91
CA ARG A 574 0.51 -4.13 1.02
C ARG A 574 -0.24 -3.97 -0.30
N LEU A 575 -1.39 -3.31 -0.27
CA LEU A 575 -2.36 -3.24 -1.39
C LEU A 575 -2.63 -1.80 -1.85
N GLY A 576 -2.08 -0.80 -1.17
CA GLY A 576 -2.33 0.61 -1.42
C GLY A 576 -3.55 1.16 -0.66
N PRO A 577 -3.71 2.50 -0.65
CA PRO A 577 -4.74 3.16 0.17
C PRO A 577 -6.18 2.83 -0.27
N ASN A 578 -6.35 2.45 -1.54
CA ASN A 578 -7.66 2.17 -2.14
C ASN A 578 -7.97 0.66 -2.22
N TYR A 579 -7.37 -0.17 -1.37
CA TYR A 579 -7.53 -1.64 -1.42
C TYR A 579 -8.99 -2.12 -1.25
N LEU A 580 -9.85 -1.32 -0.60
CA LEU A 580 -11.28 -1.59 -0.48
C LEU A 580 -12.05 -1.41 -1.80
N LEU A 581 -11.43 -0.86 -2.85
CA LEU A 581 -12.01 -0.82 -4.19
C LEU A 581 -11.78 -2.11 -4.97
N LEU A 582 -10.84 -2.96 -4.53
CA LEU A 582 -10.57 -4.23 -5.18
C LEU A 582 -11.83 -5.12 -5.11
N PRO A 583 -12.23 -5.80 -6.20
CA PRO A 583 -13.54 -6.46 -6.28
C PRO A 583 -13.87 -7.42 -5.13
N ALA A 584 -12.88 -8.17 -4.63
CA ALA A 584 -13.08 -9.09 -3.51
C ALA A 584 -13.24 -8.37 -2.15
N ASN A 585 -12.72 -7.14 -2.01
CA ASN A 585 -12.77 -6.37 -0.77
C ASN A 585 -13.95 -5.38 -0.74
N ALA A 586 -14.43 -4.98 -1.91
CA ALA A 586 -15.48 -3.97 -2.05
C ALA A 586 -16.81 -4.46 -1.45
N PRO A 587 -17.54 -3.59 -0.71
CA PRO A 587 -18.86 -3.92 -0.19
C PRO A 587 -19.84 -4.22 -1.33
N LYS A 588 -20.83 -5.08 -1.05
CA LYS A 588 -21.93 -5.43 -1.99
C LYS A 588 -23.24 -4.73 -1.65
N CYS A 589 -23.13 -3.62 -0.92
CA CYS A 589 -24.23 -2.75 -0.51
C CYS A 589 -24.05 -1.35 -1.08
N ALA A 590 -25.06 -0.49 -0.88
CA ALA A 590 -24.93 0.93 -1.17
C ALA A 590 -23.74 1.52 -0.39
N HIS A 591 -22.95 2.35 -1.06
CA HIS A 591 -21.73 2.92 -0.49
C HIS A 591 -21.59 4.38 -0.92
N HIS A 592 -21.49 5.27 0.06
CA HIS A 592 -21.30 6.70 -0.15
C HIS A 592 -20.25 7.22 0.83
N ASN A 593 -19.19 7.83 0.32
CA ASN A 593 -18.11 8.42 1.12
C ASN A 593 -17.45 9.58 0.38
N ASN A 594 -16.55 10.30 1.06
CA ASN A 594 -15.79 11.43 0.52
C ASN A 594 -14.30 11.09 0.30
N HIS A 595 -13.97 9.88 -0.14
CA HIS A 595 -12.60 9.52 -0.50
C HIS A 595 -12.34 9.88 -1.97
N TYR A 596 -11.49 10.89 -2.17
CA TYR A 596 -11.02 11.38 -3.47
C TYR A 596 -9.50 11.14 -3.55
N ASP A 597 -8.98 10.79 -4.73
CA ASP A 597 -7.55 10.52 -4.98
C ASP A 597 -7.02 9.20 -4.37
N GLY A 598 -5.74 9.17 -4.02
CA GLY A 598 -5.00 7.97 -3.65
C GLY A 598 -4.48 7.16 -4.86
N SER A 599 -3.43 6.38 -4.65
CA SER A 599 -2.84 5.56 -5.70
C SER A 599 -3.89 4.59 -6.29
N MET A 600 -3.91 4.46 -7.61
CA MET A 600 -4.80 3.56 -8.35
C MET A 600 -6.28 3.70 -7.96
N ASN A 601 -6.76 4.93 -7.71
CA ASN A 601 -8.20 5.17 -7.60
C ASN A 601 -8.85 5.10 -8.97
N PHE A 602 -9.64 4.07 -9.21
CA PHE A 602 -10.40 3.86 -10.45
C PHE A 602 -11.91 4.05 -10.25
N MET A 603 -12.33 4.60 -9.10
CA MET A 603 -13.73 4.93 -8.86
C MET A 603 -14.15 6.07 -9.80
N HIS A 604 -15.28 5.89 -10.48
CA HIS A 604 -15.87 6.94 -11.29
C HIS A 604 -16.73 7.84 -10.41
N ARG A 605 -16.34 9.11 -10.31
CA ARG A 605 -17.04 10.16 -9.56
C ARG A 605 -17.27 11.37 -10.46
N THR A 606 -18.43 11.99 -10.31
CA THR A 606 -18.86 13.20 -11.06
C THR A 606 -19.37 14.31 -10.12
N GLU A 607 -19.39 14.04 -8.83
CA GLU A 607 -19.89 14.91 -7.79
C GLU A 607 -18.98 16.14 -7.63
N GLU A 608 -19.58 17.31 -7.44
CA GLU A 608 -18.86 18.57 -7.14
C GLU A 608 -18.60 18.78 -5.64
N VAL A 609 -19.28 17.99 -4.79
CA VAL A 609 -19.23 18.11 -3.33
C VAL A 609 -18.44 16.94 -2.74
N ASP A 610 -17.30 17.25 -2.14
CA ASP A 610 -16.41 16.30 -1.47
C ASP A 610 -16.33 16.51 0.06
N TYR A 611 -17.24 17.30 0.63
CA TYR A 611 -17.31 17.64 2.04
C TYR A 611 -18.72 17.46 2.61
N PHE A 612 -18.82 17.29 3.93
CA PHE A 612 -20.08 17.13 4.65
C PHE A 612 -20.04 17.94 5.97
N PRO A 613 -21.10 18.66 6.36
CA PRO A 613 -22.36 18.84 5.62
C PRO A 613 -22.24 19.84 4.47
N SER A 614 -23.14 19.75 3.49
CA SER A 614 -23.24 20.68 2.37
C SER A 614 -24.71 21.07 2.14
N ARG A 615 -24.93 22.26 1.54
CA ARG A 615 -26.26 22.68 1.06
C ARG A 615 -26.52 22.28 -0.40
N TYR A 616 -25.47 21.85 -1.10
CA TYR A 616 -25.52 21.45 -2.52
C TYR A 616 -25.58 19.94 -2.71
N ASP A 617 -25.51 19.19 -1.60
CA ASP A 617 -25.67 17.75 -1.56
C ASP A 617 -26.71 17.41 -0.48
N ALA A 618 -27.68 16.56 -0.83
CA ALA A 618 -28.77 16.14 0.05
C ALA A 618 -28.39 14.96 0.96
N VAL A 619 -27.14 14.48 0.89
CA VAL A 619 -26.62 13.43 1.78
C VAL A 619 -26.82 13.82 3.24
N ARG A 620 -27.23 12.82 4.04
CA ARG A 620 -27.51 12.95 5.47
C ARG A 620 -26.81 11.84 6.25
N ASN A 621 -26.68 12.03 7.55
CA ASN A 621 -26.24 10.97 8.45
C ASN A 621 -27.21 9.78 8.38
N ALA A 622 -26.65 8.56 8.45
CA ALA A 622 -27.43 7.34 8.56
C ALA A 622 -28.28 7.31 9.86
N PRO A 623 -29.35 6.49 9.93
CA PRO A 623 -30.05 6.23 11.19
C PRO A 623 -29.09 5.78 12.29
N ARG A 624 -29.39 6.15 13.54
CA ARG A 624 -28.62 5.66 14.69
C ARG A 624 -28.94 4.20 14.92
N TYR A 625 -27.90 3.43 15.25
CA TYR A 625 -28.00 2.08 15.76
C TYR A 625 -27.52 2.07 17.22
N PRO A 626 -28.02 1.17 18.08
CA PRO A 626 -27.49 1.00 19.41
C PRO A 626 -26.00 0.62 19.37
N ILE A 627 -25.23 1.17 20.31
CA ILE A 627 -23.82 0.84 20.52
C ILE A 627 -23.62 0.51 22.00
N PRO A 628 -22.58 -0.23 22.40
CA PRO A 628 -22.26 -0.40 23.81
C PRO A 628 -21.93 0.95 24.47
N THR A 629 -22.53 1.23 25.63
CA THR A 629 -22.37 2.50 26.36
C THR A 629 -21.88 2.31 27.80
N ALA A 630 -21.15 1.22 28.06
CA ALA A 630 -20.64 0.92 29.40
C ALA A 630 -19.80 2.09 29.95
N HIS A 631 -19.96 2.39 31.24
CA HIS A 631 -19.16 3.40 31.93
C HIS A 631 -17.79 2.84 32.26
N ILE A 632 -16.73 3.47 31.76
CA ILE A 632 -15.35 3.05 32.01
C ILE A 632 -14.76 3.90 33.14
N ALA A 633 -14.29 3.24 34.21
CA ALA A 633 -13.57 3.86 35.32
C ALA A 633 -12.24 3.13 35.57
N GLY A 634 -11.20 3.85 35.99
CA GLY A 634 -9.91 3.24 36.29
C GLY A 634 -8.76 4.24 36.34
N ARG A 635 -7.54 3.72 36.57
CA ARG A 635 -6.30 4.51 36.51
C ARG A 635 -5.66 4.36 35.14
N ARG A 636 -5.01 5.42 34.65
CA ARG A 636 -4.20 5.35 33.43
C ARG A 636 -2.87 4.64 33.74
N GLU A 637 -2.74 3.40 33.29
CA GLU A 637 -1.54 2.58 33.53
C GLU A 637 -1.25 1.59 32.40
N LYS A 638 -0.07 0.97 32.43
CA LYS A 638 0.30 -0.18 31.59
C LYS A 638 0.42 -1.39 32.51
N THR A 639 -0.61 -2.21 32.57
CA THR A 639 -0.69 -3.33 33.51
C THR A 639 -1.28 -4.58 32.86
N VAL A 640 -0.94 -5.74 33.42
CA VAL A 640 -1.56 -7.03 33.09
C VAL A 640 -2.97 -7.10 33.67
N ILE A 641 -3.81 -8.00 33.15
CA ILE A 641 -5.13 -8.30 33.73
C ILE A 641 -4.98 -8.94 35.12
N SER A 642 -5.99 -8.86 35.97
CA SER A 642 -5.93 -9.39 37.34
C SER A 642 -6.08 -10.92 37.40
N LYS A 643 -6.95 -11.52 36.59
CA LYS A 643 -7.30 -12.96 36.62
C LYS A 643 -6.53 -13.75 35.57
N GLU A 644 -5.20 -13.72 35.62
CA GLU A 644 -4.34 -14.33 34.59
C GLU A 644 -4.50 -15.84 34.43
N ASN A 645 -4.63 -16.59 35.53
CA ASN A 645 -4.82 -18.04 35.60
C ASN A 645 -4.17 -18.87 34.47
N ASN A 646 -2.84 -18.85 34.39
CA ASN A 646 -2.10 -19.38 33.23
C ASN A 646 -2.09 -20.92 33.10
N PHE A 647 -2.46 -21.64 34.17
CA PHE A 647 -2.12 -23.06 34.29
C PHE A 647 -3.34 -24.00 34.32
N LYS A 648 -4.50 -23.53 34.77
CA LYS A 648 -5.70 -24.37 34.96
C LYS A 648 -6.18 -25.03 33.67
N GLN A 649 -6.56 -24.24 32.67
CA GLN A 649 -7.09 -24.75 31.39
C GLN A 649 -6.11 -25.62 30.59
N PRO A 650 -4.80 -25.28 30.47
CA PRO A 650 -3.84 -26.20 29.84
C PRO A 650 -3.76 -27.56 30.54
N GLY A 651 -3.83 -27.58 31.87
CA GLY A 651 -3.87 -28.81 32.66
C GLY A 651 -5.15 -29.62 32.44
N GLU A 652 -6.30 -28.97 32.44
CA GLU A 652 -7.60 -29.59 32.14
C GLU A 652 -7.58 -30.22 30.75
N ARG A 653 -7.04 -29.51 29.76
CA ARG A 653 -6.90 -29.99 28.40
C ARG A 653 -5.99 -31.22 28.31
N TYR A 654 -4.83 -31.23 28.98
CA TYR A 654 -3.96 -32.41 29.02
C TYR A 654 -4.66 -33.63 29.63
N ARG A 655 -5.39 -33.43 30.74
CA ARG A 655 -6.15 -34.51 31.41
C ARG A 655 -7.30 -35.05 30.57
N ALA A 656 -7.89 -34.23 29.69
CA ALA A 656 -8.93 -34.65 28.78
C ALA A 656 -8.42 -35.50 27.58
N MET A 657 -7.11 -35.57 27.35
CA MET A 657 -6.52 -36.39 26.30
C MET A 657 -6.51 -37.88 26.73
N ASP A 658 -6.79 -38.77 25.78
CA ASP A 658 -6.57 -40.20 25.99
C ASP A 658 -5.05 -40.50 26.17
N PRO A 659 -4.69 -41.65 26.77
CA PRO A 659 -3.29 -41.96 27.07
C PRO A 659 -2.35 -41.94 25.85
N ALA A 660 -2.80 -42.35 24.67
CA ALA A 660 -1.96 -42.36 23.47
C ALA A 660 -1.69 -40.95 22.96
N ARG A 661 -2.71 -40.08 23.00
CA ARG A 661 -2.58 -38.65 22.70
C ARG A 661 -1.69 -37.92 23.70
N GLN A 662 -1.78 -38.26 25.00
CA GLN A 662 -0.87 -37.74 26.02
C GLN A 662 0.59 -38.10 25.74
N GLU A 663 0.86 -39.34 25.32
CA GLU A 663 2.22 -39.77 25.00
C GLU A 663 2.78 -39.01 23.78
N ARG A 664 1.99 -38.83 22.71
CA ARG A 664 2.41 -38.01 21.55
C ARG A 664 2.71 -36.57 21.97
N PHE A 665 1.86 -35.98 22.80
CA PHE A 665 2.06 -34.64 23.35
C PHE A 665 3.39 -34.52 24.13
N ILE A 666 3.66 -35.49 25.01
CA ILE A 666 4.91 -35.57 25.78
C ILE A 666 6.11 -35.70 24.86
N THR A 667 6.08 -36.61 23.88
CA THR A 667 7.19 -36.82 22.95
C THR A 667 7.56 -35.54 22.22
N ARG A 668 6.58 -34.82 21.68
CA ARG A 668 6.83 -33.56 20.96
C ARG A 668 7.43 -32.48 21.87
N TRP A 669 6.98 -32.41 23.12
CA TRP A 669 7.56 -31.51 24.12
C TRP A 669 8.99 -31.89 24.50
N VAL A 670 9.25 -33.18 24.70
CA VAL A 670 10.61 -33.69 24.97
C VAL A 670 11.52 -33.34 23.80
N ASP A 671 11.08 -33.53 22.56
CA ASP A 671 11.86 -33.19 21.36
C ASP A 671 12.14 -31.68 21.27
N ALA A 672 11.13 -30.83 21.50
CA ALA A 672 11.31 -29.39 21.51
C ALA A 672 12.29 -28.92 22.62
N LEU A 673 12.17 -29.48 23.83
CA LEU A 673 13.04 -29.17 24.98
C LEU A 673 14.44 -29.79 24.88
N SER A 674 14.64 -30.75 23.98
CA SER A 674 15.94 -31.39 23.71
C SER A 674 16.83 -30.54 22.78
N ASP A 675 16.36 -29.40 22.28
CA ASP A 675 17.19 -28.51 21.44
C ASP A 675 18.50 -28.15 22.20
N PRO A 676 19.68 -28.38 21.60
CA PRO A 676 20.97 -28.22 22.28
C PRO A 676 21.25 -26.78 22.70
N ARG A 677 20.59 -25.79 22.07
CA ARG A 677 20.77 -24.37 22.41
C ARG A 677 19.93 -23.93 23.61
N LEU A 678 18.99 -24.75 24.07
CA LEU A 678 18.25 -24.46 25.28
C LEU A 678 19.14 -24.62 26.51
N THR A 679 19.20 -23.57 27.31
CA THR A 679 19.91 -23.59 28.58
C THR A 679 19.17 -24.47 29.60
N HIS A 680 19.89 -24.91 30.63
CA HIS A 680 19.28 -25.61 31.76
C HIS A 680 18.17 -24.78 32.42
N GLU A 681 18.37 -23.46 32.51
CA GLU A 681 17.38 -22.52 33.06
C GLU A 681 16.07 -22.52 32.26
N ILE A 682 16.12 -22.37 30.93
CA ILE A 682 14.91 -22.36 30.09
C ILE A 682 14.17 -23.69 30.20
N ARG A 683 14.89 -24.83 30.18
CA ARG A 683 14.27 -26.15 30.37
C ARG A 683 13.57 -26.26 31.71
N THR A 684 14.20 -25.79 32.78
CA THR A 684 13.63 -25.80 34.14
C THR A 684 12.37 -24.92 34.24
N ILE A 685 12.35 -23.75 33.58
CA ILE A 685 11.17 -22.89 33.53
C ILE A 685 10.00 -23.61 32.84
N TRP A 686 10.24 -24.26 31.69
CA TRP A 686 9.20 -25.02 31.00
C TRP A 686 8.67 -26.20 31.81
N LEU A 687 9.57 -26.96 32.45
CA LEU A 687 9.18 -28.05 33.35
C LEU A 687 8.36 -27.53 34.53
N SER A 688 8.71 -26.38 35.09
CA SER A 688 7.95 -25.72 36.15
C SER A 688 6.56 -25.30 35.67
N ASN A 689 6.46 -24.64 34.51
CA ASN A 689 5.18 -24.22 33.94
C ASN A 689 4.24 -25.41 33.69
N TRP A 690 4.76 -26.50 33.09
CA TRP A 690 3.96 -27.71 32.87
C TRP A 690 3.60 -28.43 34.16
N SER A 691 4.48 -28.42 35.18
CA SER A 691 4.17 -28.98 36.50
C SER A 691 3.07 -28.21 37.24
N GLN A 692 3.00 -26.89 37.04
CA GLN A 692 1.92 -26.05 37.57
C GLN A 692 0.58 -26.31 36.87
N ALA A 693 0.60 -26.63 35.57
CA ALA A 693 -0.61 -27.03 34.84
C ALA A 693 -1.08 -28.44 35.20
N ASP A 694 -0.14 -29.40 35.23
CA ASP A 694 -0.40 -30.77 35.66
C ASP A 694 0.88 -31.42 36.21
N ARG A 695 0.84 -31.85 37.47
CA ARG A 695 2.01 -32.44 38.15
C ARG A 695 2.52 -33.70 37.45
N SER A 696 1.62 -34.54 36.92
CA SER A 696 2.02 -35.78 36.26
C SER A 696 2.71 -35.51 34.92
N LEU A 697 2.24 -34.51 34.17
CA LEU A 697 2.87 -34.07 32.93
C LEU A 697 4.29 -33.56 33.18
N GLY A 698 4.47 -32.65 34.13
CA GLY A 698 5.77 -32.10 34.48
C GLY A 698 6.78 -33.19 34.90
N GLN A 699 6.33 -34.17 35.70
CA GLN A 699 7.15 -35.32 36.09
C GLN A 699 7.56 -36.18 34.89
N LYS A 700 6.62 -36.54 34.02
CA LYS A 700 6.90 -37.35 32.82
C LYS A 700 7.90 -36.64 31.90
N LEU A 701 7.74 -35.33 31.69
CA LEU A 701 8.67 -34.53 30.88
C LEU A 701 10.08 -34.53 31.50
N ALA A 702 10.19 -34.28 32.81
CA ALA A 702 11.48 -34.27 33.50
C ALA A 702 12.17 -35.63 33.41
N SER A 703 11.46 -36.73 33.68
CA SER A 703 12.01 -38.08 33.61
C SER A 703 12.50 -38.45 32.20
N ARG A 704 11.75 -38.10 31.15
CA ARG A 704 12.13 -38.37 29.76
C ARG A 704 13.33 -37.56 29.30
N LEU A 705 13.41 -36.28 29.71
CA LEU A 705 14.56 -35.42 29.38
C LEU A 705 15.85 -35.90 30.07
N SER A 706 15.77 -36.41 31.30
CA SER A 706 16.94 -37.00 31.99
C SER A 706 17.37 -38.34 31.40
N ALA A 707 16.45 -39.07 30.75
CA ALA A 707 16.73 -40.36 30.12
C ALA A 707 17.36 -40.25 28.71
N LYS A 708 17.19 -39.11 28.01
CA LYS A 708 17.96 -38.82 26.79
C LYS A 708 19.37 -38.39 27.23
N PRO A 709 20.45 -39.12 26.86
CA PRO A 709 21.80 -38.65 27.13
C PRO A 709 21.98 -37.28 26.48
N SER A 710 22.59 -36.33 27.20
CA SER A 710 23.00 -35.05 26.61
C SER A 710 23.94 -35.35 25.45
N MET A 711 23.47 -35.20 24.21
CA MET A 711 24.30 -35.27 23.01
C MET A 711 25.11 -33.99 22.85
#